data_AF-A0A820I766-F1
#
_entry.id   AF-A0A820I766-F1
#
_cell.length_a   1.000
_cell.length_b   1.000
_cell.length_c   1.000
_cell.angle_alpha   90.00
_cell.angle_beta   90.00
_cell.angle_gamma   90.00
#
_symmetry.space_group_name_H-M   'P 1'
#
loop_
_entity.id
_entity.type
_entity.pdbx_description
1 polymer ?
#
loop_
_entity_poly.entity_id
_entity_poly.type
_entity_poly.pdbx_seq_one_letter_code
_entity_poly.pdbx_strand_id
1 'polypeptide(L)'
;MQLIIAQEYPLTKRDPDYLTKVILEREQKKLIDEMMELPTGTAPNRSLRDNIFVLFACIINRIPLFLCGKPGSSKSSAVQIVISNLKGKKSKDPYFQTLPELVAVSFQGSQNCTSESIIKVFERAANYSPVKSISELLPVIVFDEIGLAELSPHNPLKVLHAELEVENNRYGFVGVSNWRLDASKMNRALYLSTPDPNVQDLQLTGKVISDSMQQQSNVQITQFEPIIIEGLSRAYYDLYEILKETQPDHQNYFGLRDYYSLIKGILRDLMVMKHEAKLYEIIRRQLKVNFDGVLDGSLLMWQKFCEHIHRQNLFNEYNCPPFNLLLDQSLKARSGRYLMLIGDSESAIDYVERFINVHQKKLNVGVRTLVGSSFPGDLLSLNTYAEQYNYRVLMDVILYAETNITLIMRQMGHVYDNLYDLFNQNFAVSAKKKYCRIALGALYHPRCLVHDDFYCVVFIHKRDVDKCDPPFLNRFEKHLIDIDALIHPRHKSVTKDLHRWLDSLLPKNIGKHFPLLQHLFVDYSPDQICNLVIETYEQLNISIDNEEDNNRRQNVIDHCQARLLRTSSFDLPLALSLEETRENQNIIDQYYDVHQSINFSKLIQQSLENETNIIPRVIYTYTQMFHTINKLPNNVEEIKLSAFKTELELTNRIKRHYQASTNIRLLLIRVDYHNEHQHILSLKHVLLNEHVNKNDRCVWLIFHLQRNLLNQINNDVLFNKWPADMIDDLNNHQFIPKEILNNPSYHDLVLQPQYILTECIFDDLIDRCLSKFRYIVPHKNDERLINTRREKNFQQIIRPKDKSRSSELHLRSIVETNLKTLINKIKVSDNRRFTDWRLDLLTNGKTIAGSRSFYDAFQATISTFHESYLFLLVAHLEQHNFIDAYNFISNVSDKNIQKDLEKMWKNCFETTLENIDLTIIDRDMIEIQLVFDLRLPRAAIEHENIRTIRDKLLQLEENDNESFVPLNFAIDQLKRTSVYGADFIELIFVDRHFFEFYIHDQIALHLKETNIHLSPKFVLDLLVSNPTYTIEQNAQLFLAQHAEFT
;
A
#
# COMPACT_ATOMS: atom_id res chain seq x y z
N MET A 1 -7.73 -18.35 -72.55
CA MET A 1 -8.39 -17.19 -71.88
C MET A 1 -7.59 -15.90 -72.09
N GLN A 2 -6.31 -15.82 -71.73
CA GLN A 2 -5.43 -14.64 -71.99
C GLN A 2 -5.37 -14.22 -73.47
N LEU A 3 -5.34 -15.17 -74.42
CA LEU A 3 -5.33 -14.89 -75.86
C LEU A 3 -6.64 -14.30 -76.40
N ILE A 4 -7.77 -14.61 -75.76
CA ILE A 4 -9.10 -14.13 -76.17
C ILE A 4 -9.32 -12.70 -75.65
N ILE A 5 -8.83 -12.41 -74.45
CA ILE A 5 -8.95 -11.09 -73.80
C ILE A 5 -7.96 -10.07 -74.41
N ALA A 6 -6.82 -10.53 -74.92
CA ALA A 6 -5.86 -9.68 -75.64
C ALA A 6 -6.39 -9.11 -76.96
N GLN A 7 -7.50 -9.64 -77.50
CA GLN A 7 -8.14 -9.12 -78.72
C GLN A 7 -9.01 -7.88 -78.45
N GLU A 8 -9.54 -7.71 -77.24
CA GLU A 8 -10.43 -6.58 -76.89
C GLU A 8 -9.67 -5.32 -76.42
N TYR A 9 -8.42 -5.45 -75.96
CA TYR A 9 -7.63 -4.33 -75.43
C TYR A 9 -6.17 -4.35 -75.96
N PRO A 10 -5.89 -3.73 -77.13
CA PRO A 10 -4.60 -3.89 -77.82
C PRO A 10 -3.40 -3.14 -77.21
N LEU A 11 -3.60 -2.28 -76.19
CA LEU A 11 -2.53 -1.48 -75.57
C LEU A 11 -1.92 -2.11 -74.29
N THR A 12 -2.41 -3.26 -73.82
CA THR A 12 -2.11 -3.80 -72.46
C THR A 12 -1.00 -4.87 -72.41
N LYS A 13 -0.15 -4.97 -73.43
CA LYS A 13 0.89 -6.02 -73.55
C LYS A 13 2.05 -5.96 -72.53
N ARG A 14 2.06 -5.07 -71.53
CA ARG A 14 3.26 -4.78 -70.72
C ARG A 14 3.27 -5.18 -69.25
N ASP A 15 2.20 -5.73 -68.66
CA ASP A 15 2.31 -6.31 -67.31
C ASP A 15 1.21 -7.34 -66.98
N PRO A 16 1.53 -8.64 -66.78
CA PRO A 16 0.55 -9.67 -66.41
C PRO A 16 -0.17 -9.38 -65.08
N ASP A 17 0.52 -8.73 -64.14
CA ASP A 17 -0.02 -8.37 -62.83
C ASP A 17 -1.04 -7.23 -62.91
N TYR A 18 -0.91 -6.33 -63.89
CA TYR A 18 -1.84 -5.22 -64.09
C TYR A 18 -3.22 -5.71 -64.55
N LEU A 19 -3.24 -6.62 -65.54
CA LEU A 19 -4.48 -7.20 -66.06
C LEU A 19 -5.22 -8.01 -64.98
N THR A 20 -4.48 -8.76 -64.17
CA THR A 20 -5.04 -9.55 -63.07
C THR A 20 -5.63 -8.66 -61.98
N LYS A 21 -4.96 -7.55 -61.61
CA LYS A 21 -5.49 -6.57 -60.66
C LYS A 21 -6.76 -5.87 -61.18
N VAL A 22 -6.78 -5.44 -62.44
CA VAL A 22 -7.94 -4.76 -63.02
C VAL A 22 -9.16 -5.69 -63.10
N ILE A 23 -8.97 -6.96 -63.47
CA ILE A 23 -10.04 -7.95 -63.49
C ILE A 23 -10.54 -8.23 -62.06
N LEU A 24 -9.62 -8.42 -61.11
CA LEU A 24 -9.98 -8.66 -59.70
C LEU A 24 -10.81 -7.50 -59.13
N GLU A 25 -10.35 -6.26 -59.32
CA GLU A 25 -11.09 -5.06 -58.87
C GLU A 25 -12.46 -4.95 -59.53
N ARG A 26 -12.58 -5.32 -60.81
CA ARG A 26 -13.87 -5.31 -61.53
C ARG A 26 -14.83 -6.35 -60.96
N GLU A 27 -14.37 -7.58 -60.73
CA GLU A 27 -15.21 -8.65 -60.15
C GLU A 27 -15.59 -8.35 -58.70
N GLN A 28 -14.68 -7.79 -57.90
CA GLN A 28 -14.97 -7.33 -56.54
C GLN A 28 -16.05 -6.24 -56.53
N LYS A 29 -15.91 -5.21 -57.39
CA LYS A 29 -16.92 -4.15 -57.53
C LYS A 29 -18.26 -4.72 -57.98
N LYS A 30 -18.26 -5.61 -58.97
CA LYS A 30 -19.49 -6.26 -59.44
C LYS A 30 -20.20 -7.05 -58.33
N LEU A 31 -19.44 -7.87 -57.59
CA LEU A 31 -19.99 -8.67 -56.49
C LEU A 31 -20.61 -7.81 -55.39
N ILE A 32 -19.97 -6.69 -55.05
CA ILE A 32 -20.30 -5.93 -53.84
C ILE A 32 -21.20 -4.73 -54.14
N ASP A 33 -20.85 -3.95 -55.16
CA ASP A 33 -21.56 -2.72 -55.50
C ASP A 33 -22.84 -3.03 -56.30
N GLU A 34 -22.88 -4.12 -57.09
CA GLU A 34 -24.05 -4.46 -57.94
C GLU A 34 -24.92 -5.59 -57.37
N MET A 35 -24.33 -6.63 -56.77
CA MET A 35 -25.08 -7.84 -56.35
C MET A 35 -25.45 -7.88 -54.86
N MET A 36 -24.66 -7.27 -53.98
CA MET A 36 -24.90 -7.33 -52.52
C MET A 36 -25.58 -6.05 -51.99
N GLU A 37 -26.41 -6.24 -50.96
CA GLU A 37 -26.95 -5.15 -50.16
C GLU A 37 -26.04 -4.89 -48.96
N LEU A 38 -25.50 -3.67 -48.89
CA LEU A 38 -24.70 -3.20 -47.77
C LEU A 38 -25.59 -2.51 -46.74
N PRO A 39 -25.39 -2.77 -45.43
CA PRO A 39 -26.05 -2.00 -44.37
C PRO A 39 -25.72 -0.51 -44.49
N THR A 40 -26.68 0.35 -44.13
CA THR A 40 -26.49 1.81 -44.16
C THR A 40 -25.29 2.22 -43.30
N GLY A 41 -24.41 3.07 -43.85
CA GLY A 41 -23.19 3.51 -43.18
C GLY A 41 -21.98 2.59 -43.33
N THR A 42 -22.09 1.52 -44.14
CA THR A 42 -20.96 0.64 -44.46
C THR A 42 -20.22 1.13 -45.71
N ALA A 43 -18.94 1.46 -45.57
CA ALA A 43 -18.12 1.89 -46.70
C ALA A 43 -17.55 0.70 -47.48
N PRO A 44 -17.71 0.62 -48.82
CA PRO A 44 -17.09 -0.40 -49.66
C PRO A 44 -15.60 -0.07 -49.90
N ASN A 45 -14.83 0.04 -48.81
CA ASN A 45 -13.38 0.26 -48.85
C ASN A 45 -12.64 -1.00 -49.33
N ARG A 46 -11.35 -0.85 -49.66
CA ARG A 46 -10.55 -1.95 -50.21
C ARG A 46 -10.56 -3.17 -49.30
N SER A 47 -10.34 -2.97 -48.00
CA SER A 47 -10.29 -4.07 -47.02
C SER A 47 -11.63 -4.83 -46.91
N LEU A 48 -12.77 -4.14 -46.91
CA LEU A 48 -14.08 -4.80 -46.91
C LEU A 48 -14.29 -5.59 -48.21
N ARG A 49 -13.87 -5.04 -49.35
CA ARG A 49 -14.00 -5.71 -50.65
C ARG A 49 -13.19 -6.98 -50.75
N ASP A 50 -11.93 -6.91 -50.35
CA ASP A 50 -11.02 -8.07 -50.29
C ASP A 50 -11.58 -9.14 -49.34
N ASN A 51 -12.04 -8.73 -48.16
CA ASN A 51 -12.62 -9.65 -47.17
C ASN A 51 -13.86 -10.36 -47.72
N ILE A 52 -14.83 -9.62 -48.27
CA ILE A 52 -16.08 -10.19 -48.79
C ILE A 52 -15.80 -11.14 -49.95
N PHE A 53 -14.92 -10.75 -50.88
CA PHE A 53 -14.61 -11.56 -52.06
C PHE A 53 -14.00 -12.91 -51.67
N VAL A 54 -13.01 -12.90 -50.76
CA VAL A 54 -12.38 -14.12 -50.26
C VAL A 54 -13.35 -14.95 -49.41
N LEU A 55 -14.13 -14.30 -48.54
CA LEU A 55 -15.16 -14.97 -47.73
C LEU A 55 -16.19 -15.70 -48.59
N PHE A 56 -16.71 -15.01 -49.61
CA PHE A 56 -17.69 -15.57 -50.53
C PHE A 56 -17.16 -16.83 -51.21
N ALA A 57 -15.95 -16.76 -51.77
CA ALA A 57 -15.32 -17.90 -52.42
C ALA A 57 -15.03 -19.05 -51.44
N CYS A 58 -14.53 -18.75 -50.24
CA CYS A 58 -14.17 -19.78 -49.27
C CYS A 58 -15.40 -20.48 -48.67
N ILE A 59 -16.43 -19.73 -48.30
CA ILE A 59 -17.64 -20.29 -47.67
C ILE A 59 -18.36 -21.23 -48.64
N ILE A 60 -18.57 -20.81 -49.90
CA ILE A 60 -19.29 -21.62 -50.90
C ILE A 60 -18.53 -22.91 -51.22
N ASN A 61 -17.19 -22.84 -51.29
CA ASN A 61 -16.35 -23.99 -51.56
C ASN A 61 -15.99 -24.81 -50.30
N ARG A 62 -16.50 -24.43 -49.12
CA ARG A 62 -16.16 -25.05 -47.82
C ARG A 62 -14.64 -25.11 -47.60
N ILE A 63 -13.95 -24.01 -47.86
CA ILE A 63 -12.54 -23.83 -47.52
C ILE A 63 -12.50 -23.12 -46.17
N PRO A 64 -11.88 -23.70 -45.12
CA PRO A 64 -11.72 -23.02 -43.83
C PRO A 64 -10.93 -21.72 -44.02
N LEU A 65 -11.40 -20.62 -43.43
CA LEU A 65 -10.78 -19.29 -43.59
C LEU A 65 -10.46 -18.67 -42.22
N PHE A 66 -9.25 -18.16 -42.06
CA PHE A 66 -8.86 -17.28 -40.96
C PHE A 66 -8.69 -15.84 -41.46
N LEU A 67 -9.50 -14.93 -40.92
CA LEU A 67 -9.41 -13.49 -41.14
C LEU A 67 -8.66 -12.85 -39.98
N CYS A 68 -7.47 -12.31 -40.25
CA CYS A 68 -6.64 -11.67 -39.24
C CYS A 68 -6.32 -10.22 -39.58
N GLY A 69 -6.44 -9.32 -38.61
CA GLY A 69 -5.91 -7.97 -38.72
C GLY A 69 -6.48 -7.03 -37.66
N LYS A 70 -6.18 -5.72 -37.75
CA LYS A 70 -6.44 -4.79 -36.65
C LYS A 70 -7.94 -4.63 -36.29
N PRO A 71 -8.27 -4.26 -35.04
CA PRO A 71 -9.63 -3.94 -34.66
C PRO A 71 -10.23 -2.84 -35.55
N GLY A 72 -11.45 -3.05 -36.04
CA GLY A 72 -12.10 -2.11 -36.95
C GLY A 72 -11.78 -2.31 -38.44
N SER A 73 -10.97 -3.30 -38.84
CA SER A 73 -10.69 -3.61 -40.26
C SER A 73 -11.83 -4.32 -41.02
N SER A 74 -13.08 -4.12 -40.60
CA SER A 74 -14.31 -4.63 -41.25
C SER A 74 -14.42 -6.16 -41.38
N LYS A 75 -13.72 -6.94 -40.54
CA LYS A 75 -13.72 -8.41 -40.57
C LYS A 75 -15.07 -9.02 -40.24
N SER A 76 -15.57 -8.81 -39.02
CA SER A 76 -16.84 -9.38 -38.56
C SER A 76 -18.03 -8.82 -39.36
N SER A 77 -17.95 -7.55 -39.79
CA SER A 77 -18.94 -6.95 -40.70
C SER A 77 -18.99 -7.64 -42.06
N ALA A 78 -17.84 -7.97 -42.67
CA ALA A 78 -17.80 -8.72 -43.93
C ALA A 78 -18.50 -10.08 -43.82
N VAL A 79 -18.25 -10.81 -42.72
CA VAL A 79 -18.91 -12.10 -42.45
C VAL A 79 -20.43 -11.94 -42.38
N GLN A 80 -20.91 -10.93 -41.63
CA GLN A 80 -22.34 -10.66 -41.51
C GLN A 80 -22.99 -10.29 -42.85
N ILE A 81 -22.33 -9.48 -43.68
CA ILE A 81 -22.83 -9.07 -45.00
C ILE A 81 -22.99 -10.26 -45.94
N VAL A 82 -22.00 -11.15 -45.99
CA VAL A 82 -22.06 -12.36 -46.82
C VAL A 82 -23.22 -13.26 -46.38
N ILE A 83 -23.37 -13.48 -45.07
CA ILE A 83 -24.45 -14.30 -44.51
C ILE A 83 -25.83 -13.66 -44.73
N SER A 84 -25.96 -12.33 -44.62
CA SER A 84 -27.24 -11.64 -44.79
C SER A 84 -27.72 -11.59 -46.24
N ASN A 85 -26.80 -11.68 -47.20
CA ASN A 85 -27.10 -11.62 -48.63
C ASN A 85 -27.38 -13.00 -49.24
N LEU A 86 -26.73 -14.07 -48.75
CA LEU A 86 -26.90 -15.44 -49.23
C LEU A 86 -28.01 -16.17 -48.48
N LYS A 87 -29.26 -15.89 -48.85
CA LYS A 87 -30.48 -16.48 -48.27
C LYS A 87 -31.11 -17.56 -49.15
N GLY A 88 -30.30 -18.18 -50.02
CA GLY A 88 -30.75 -19.13 -51.04
C GLY A 88 -31.83 -18.53 -51.93
N LYS A 89 -32.95 -19.22 -52.14
CA LYS A 89 -34.08 -18.75 -52.97
C LYS A 89 -34.68 -17.41 -52.52
N LYS A 90 -34.43 -16.96 -51.29
CA LYS A 90 -34.89 -15.66 -50.76
C LYS A 90 -33.90 -14.51 -51.01
N SER A 91 -32.75 -14.79 -51.63
CA SER A 91 -31.78 -13.77 -52.00
C SER A 91 -32.35 -12.84 -53.06
N LYS A 92 -31.95 -11.57 -53.06
CA LYS A 92 -32.43 -10.58 -54.02
C LYS A 92 -31.84 -10.79 -55.42
N ASP A 93 -30.55 -11.08 -55.48
CA ASP A 93 -29.83 -11.26 -56.74
C ASP A 93 -30.09 -12.64 -57.37
N PRO A 94 -30.35 -12.74 -58.68
CA PRO A 94 -30.61 -14.01 -59.37
C PRO A 94 -29.48 -15.03 -59.25
N TYR A 95 -28.22 -14.62 -59.21
CA TYR A 95 -27.09 -15.53 -59.03
C TYR A 95 -27.07 -16.10 -57.60
N PHE A 96 -27.29 -15.27 -56.58
CA PHE A 96 -27.35 -15.74 -55.19
C PHE A 96 -28.55 -16.66 -54.90
N GLN A 97 -29.62 -16.60 -55.70
CA GLN A 97 -30.74 -17.55 -55.62
C GLN A 97 -30.35 -18.98 -56.03
N THR A 98 -29.27 -19.14 -56.81
CA THR A 98 -28.74 -20.46 -57.20
C THR A 98 -27.87 -21.11 -56.12
N LEU A 99 -27.45 -20.35 -55.11
CA LEU A 99 -26.57 -20.77 -54.04
C LEU A 99 -27.34 -21.23 -52.79
N PRO A 100 -26.72 -21.97 -51.86
CA PRO A 100 -27.40 -22.39 -50.64
C PRO A 100 -27.69 -21.22 -49.67
N GLU A 101 -28.71 -21.38 -48.83
CA GLU A 101 -28.99 -20.48 -47.71
C GLU A 101 -27.94 -20.67 -46.61
N LEU A 102 -27.24 -19.60 -46.23
CA LEU A 102 -26.25 -19.65 -45.16
C LEU A 102 -26.90 -19.53 -43.79
N VAL A 103 -26.54 -20.44 -42.87
CA VAL A 103 -26.97 -20.36 -41.46
C VAL A 103 -25.76 -20.19 -40.56
N ALA A 104 -25.66 -19.03 -39.92
CA ALA A 104 -24.55 -18.72 -39.02
C ALA A 104 -24.69 -19.44 -37.68
N VAL A 105 -23.72 -20.30 -37.35
CA VAL A 105 -23.49 -20.82 -36.01
C VAL A 105 -22.35 -20.01 -35.40
N SER A 106 -22.69 -18.95 -34.67
CA SER A 106 -21.71 -18.03 -34.08
C SER A 106 -21.18 -18.56 -32.75
N PHE A 107 -19.86 -18.55 -32.59
CA PHE A 107 -19.14 -18.85 -31.37
C PHE A 107 -18.10 -17.75 -31.12
N GLN A 108 -17.94 -17.33 -29.87
CA GLN A 108 -17.01 -16.29 -29.50
C GLN A 108 -15.87 -16.90 -28.68
N GLY A 109 -14.63 -16.66 -29.10
CA GLY A 109 -13.43 -17.06 -28.40
C GLY A 109 -13.24 -16.29 -27.11
N SER A 110 -12.70 -16.98 -26.12
CA SER A 110 -12.31 -16.44 -24.82
C SER A 110 -11.13 -17.24 -24.27
N GLN A 111 -10.43 -16.67 -23.29
CA GLN A 111 -9.33 -17.37 -22.59
C GLN A 111 -9.83 -18.61 -21.80
N ASN A 112 -11.15 -18.69 -21.53
CA ASN A 112 -11.76 -19.81 -20.83
C ASN A 112 -12.31 -20.88 -21.79
N CYS A 113 -12.11 -20.75 -23.10
CA CYS A 113 -12.61 -21.73 -24.06
C CYS A 113 -11.97 -23.12 -23.85
N THR A 114 -12.79 -24.16 -23.94
CA THR A 114 -12.34 -25.56 -23.81
C THR A 114 -12.55 -26.32 -25.12
N SER A 115 -11.85 -27.44 -25.29
CA SER A 115 -12.05 -28.33 -26.45
C SER A 115 -13.51 -28.77 -26.60
N GLU A 116 -14.18 -29.10 -25.48
CA GLU A 116 -15.59 -29.50 -25.45
C GLU A 116 -16.53 -28.38 -25.91
N SER A 117 -16.22 -27.12 -25.59
CA SER A 117 -17.02 -25.98 -26.04
C SER A 117 -17.04 -25.86 -27.57
N ILE A 118 -15.91 -26.13 -28.22
CA ILE A 118 -15.81 -26.11 -29.67
C ILE A 118 -16.55 -27.30 -30.29
N ILE A 119 -16.39 -28.51 -29.73
CA ILE A 119 -17.11 -29.71 -30.22
C ILE A 119 -18.62 -29.48 -30.22
N LYS A 120 -19.18 -28.92 -29.14
CA LYS A 120 -20.61 -28.59 -29.05
C LYS A 120 -21.07 -27.59 -30.12
N VAL A 121 -20.19 -26.71 -30.60
CA VAL A 121 -20.50 -25.80 -31.72
C VAL A 121 -20.63 -26.57 -33.03
N PHE A 122 -19.73 -27.52 -33.28
CA PHE A 122 -19.81 -28.41 -34.45
C PHE A 122 -21.04 -29.32 -34.38
N GLU A 123 -21.39 -29.85 -33.20
CA GLU A 123 -22.63 -30.61 -33.00
C GLU A 123 -23.88 -29.76 -33.29
N ARG A 124 -23.90 -28.50 -32.85
CA ARG A 124 -24.99 -27.56 -33.19
C ARG A 124 -25.09 -27.34 -34.69
N ALA A 125 -23.97 -27.22 -35.40
CA ALA A 125 -23.95 -27.12 -36.86
C ALA A 125 -24.47 -28.40 -37.51
N ALA A 126 -24.13 -29.57 -36.96
CA ALA A 126 -24.63 -30.87 -37.43
C ALA A 126 -26.16 -30.99 -37.33
N ASN A 127 -26.77 -30.44 -36.29
CA ASN A 127 -28.23 -30.47 -36.08
C ASN A 127 -29.03 -29.72 -37.17
N TYR A 128 -28.40 -28.88 -37.99
CA TYR A 128 -29.05 -28.25 -39.15
C TYR A 128 -29.04 -29.13 -40.41
N SER A 129 -28.19 -30.15 -40.45
CA SER A 129 -28.05 -31.07 -41.61
C SER A 129 -29.25 -32.00 -41.87
N PRO A 130 -30.04 -32.48 -40.87
CA PRO A 130 -31.19 -33.35 -41.13
C PRO A 130 -32.49 -32.61 -41.55
N VAL A 131 -32.54 -31.28 -41.49
CA VAL A 131 -33.79 -30.51 -41.70
C VAL A 131 -34.03 -30.17 -43.19
N LYS A 132 -32.97 -30.13 -44.01
CA LYS A 132 -32.97 -29.99 -45.49
C LYS A 132 -31.70 -30.61 -46.08
N SER A 133 -31.70 -31.03 -47.34
CA SER A 133 -30.47 -31.49 -48.00
C SER A 133 -29.39 -30.40 -47.98
N ILE A 134 -28.13 -30.79 -47.77
CA ILE A 134 -26.94 -29.90 -47.70
C ILE A 134 -26.79 -29.01 -48.96
N SER A 135 -27.44 -29.38 -50.06
CA SER A 135 -27.51 -28.58 -51.29
C SER A 135 -28.36 -27.31 -51.16
N GLU A 136 -29.33 -27.26 -50.25
CA GLU A 136 -30.20 -26.08 -50.05
C GLU A 136 -29.76 -25.20 -48.87
N LEU A 137 -29.14 -25.78 -47.84
CA LEU A 137 -28.77 -25.08 -46.61
C LEU A 137 -27.34 -25.42 -46.21
N LEU A 138 -26.52 -24.39 -45.99
CA LEU A 138 -25.12 -24.52 -45.60
C LEU A 138 -24.90 -23.88 -44.22
N PRO A 139 -24.69 -24.69 -43.17
CA PRO A 139 -24.26 -24.18 -41.87
C PRO A 139 -22.83 -23.60 -41.98
N VAL A 140 -22.64 -22.40 -41.44
CA VAL A 140 -21.35 -21.70 -41.39
C VAL A 140 -21.00 -21.42 -39.94
N ILE A 141 -19.94 -22.03 -39.44
CA ILE A 141 -19.38 -21.77 -38.13
C ILE A 141 -18.56 -20.48 -38.20
N VAL A 142 -18.99 -19.48 -37.44
CA VAL A 142 -18.30 -18.19 -37.32
C VAL A 142 -17.68 -18.12 -35.94
N PHE A 143 -16.37 -18.29 -35.88
CA PHE A 143 -15.57 -18.25 -34.66
C PHE A 143 -14.95 -16.86 -34.51
N ASP A 144 -15.63 -15.97 -33.78
CA ASP A 144 -15.14 -14.61 -33.54
C ASP A 144 -14.10 -14.59 -32.42
N GLU A 145 -13.13 -13.68 -32.49
CA GLU A 145 -12.01 -13.57 -31.54
C GLU A 145 -11.28 -14.91 -31.24
N ILE A 146 -11.06 -15.74 -32.27
CA ILE A 146 -10.40 -17.05 -32.12
C ILE A 146 -8.98 -16.94 -31.51
N GLY A 147 -8.32 -15.79 -31.70
CA GLY A 147 -7.03 -15.50 -31.07
C GLY A 147 -7.05 -15.51 -29.54
N LEU A 148 -8.17 -15.18 -28.89
CA LEU A 148 -8.29 -15.27 -27.43
C LEU A 148 -8.33 -16.73 -26.95
N ALA A 149 -8.89 -17.63 -27.76
CA ALA A 149 -8.90 -19.06 -27.46
C ALA A 149 -7.51 -19.71 -27.61
N GLU A 150 -6.58 -19.10 -28.37
CA GLU A 150 -5.17 -19.50 -28.43
C GLU A 150 -4.47 -19.33 -27.08
N LEU A 151 -4.81 -18.26 -26.36
CA LEU A 151 -4.25 -17.92 -25.05
C LEU A 151 -4.81 -18.80 -23.92
N SER A 152 -5.82 -19.62 -24.21
CA SER A 152 -6.44 -20.47 -23.20
C SER A 152 -5.49 -21.57 -22.70
N PRO A 153 -5.39 -21.81 -21.38
CA PRO A 153 -4.58 -22.90 -20.83
C PRO A 153 -5.07 -24.30 -21.27
N HIS A 154 -6.32 -24.41 -21.76
CA HIS A 154 -6.91 -25.67 -22.20
C HIS A 154 -6.53 -26.08 -23.63
N ASN A 155 -5.77 -25.25 -24.36
CA ASN A 155 -5.41 -25.44 -25.76
C ASN A 155 -6.59 -25.93 -26.64
N PRO A 156 -7.72 -25.22 -26.63
CA PRO A 156 -8.99 -25.69 -27.19
C PRO A 156 -8.94 -25.86 -28.72
N LEU A 157 -8.11 -25.08 -29.40
CA LEU A 157 -8.02 -25.05 -30.87
C LEU A 157 -7.42 -26.32 -31.48
N LYS A 158 -6.86 -27.22 -30.67
CA LYS A 158 -6.39 -28.53 -31.14
C LYS A 158 -7.50 -29.37 -31.80
N VAL A 159 -8.75 -29.21 -31.36
CA VAL A 159 -9.91 -29.93 -31.93
C VAL A 159 -10.11 -29.60 -33.41
N LEU A 160 -9.78 -28.36 -33.82
CA LEU A 160 -9.93 -27.92 -35.20
C LEU A 160 -9.08 -28.74 -36.18
N HIS A 161 -8.05 -29.44 -35.71
CA HIS A 161 -7.23 -30.30 -36.56
C HIS A 161 -8.03 -31.44 -37.19
N ALA A 162 -8.92 -32.08 -36.44
CA ALA A 162 -9.73 -33.19 -36.94
C ALA A 162 -10.95 -32.67 -37.74
N GLU A 163 -11.56 -31.58 -37.29
CA GLU A 163 -12.80 -31.04 -37.86
C GLU A 163 -12.60 -30.28 -39.17
N LEU A 164 -11.44 -29.64 -39.37
CA LEU A 164 -11.13 -28.83 -40.57
C LEU A 164 -10.34 -29.59 -41.64
N GLU A 165 -10.09 -30.89 -41.46
CA GLU A 165 -9.49 -31.72 -42.50
C GLU A 165 -10.41 -31.83 -43.72
N VAL A 166 -9.83 -31.87 -44.93
CA VAL A 166 -10.57 -31.84 -46.20
C VAL A 166 -11.60 -32.96 -46.29
N GLU A 167 -11.29 -34.13 -45.73
CA GLU A 167 -12.18 -35.30 -45.71
C GLU A 167 -13.38 -35.14 -44.75
N ASN A 168 -13.20 -34.33 -43.69
CA ASN A 168 -14.18 -34.13 -42.62
C ASN A 168 -14.94 -32.80 -42.73
N ASN A 169 -14.48 -31.86 -43.56
CA ASN A 169 -15.04 -30.51 -43.60
C ASN A 169 -16.42 -30.45 -44.25
N ARG A 170 -17.46 -30.56 -43.42
CA ARG A 170 -18.88 -30.58 -43.84
C ARG A 170 -19.53 -29.19 -43.82
N TYR A 171 -18.92 -28.22 -43.14
CA TYR A 171 -19.50 -26.91 -42.86
C TYR A 171 -18.64 -25.79 -43.44
N GLY A 172 -19.22 -24.60 -43.62
CA GLY A 172 -18.40 -23.40 -43.79
C GLY A 172 -17.72 -23.08 -42.47
N PHE A 173 -16.43 -22.70 -42.49
CA PHE A 173 -15.72 -22.29 -41.27
C PHE A 173 -14.98 -20.98 -41.49
N VAL A 174 -15.24 -20.01 -40.62
CA VAL A 174 -14.57 -18.70 -40.61
C VAL A 174 -14.13 -18.39 -39.19
N GLY A 175 -12.81 -18.28 -38.98
CA GLY A 175 -12.25 -17.76 -37.74
C GLY A 175 -11.80 -16.30 -37.91
N VAL A 176 -12.23 -15.41 -37.02
CA VAL A 176 -11.84 -13.99 -37.01
C VAL A 176 -10.91 -13.74 -35.83
N SER A 177 -9.78 -13.09 -36.07
CA SER A 177 -8.80 -12.77 -35.03
C SER A 177 -8.22 -11.36 -35.22
N ASN A 178 -7.83 -10.73 -34.12
CA ASN A 178 -6.99 -9.54 -34.16
C ASN A 178 -5.48 -9.88 -34.22
N TRP A 179 -5.12 -11.09 -33.82
CA TRP A 179 -3.74 -11.57 -33.72
C TRP A 179 -3.50 -12.78 -34.61
N ARG A 180 -2.28 -12.90 -35.12
CA ARG A 180 -1.87 -14.06 -35.91
C ARG A 180 -1.85 -15.30 -35.02
N LEU A 181 -2.45 -16.39 -35.49
CA LEU A 181 -2.44 -17.69 -34.81
C LEU A 181 -1.12 -18.44 -35.08
N ASP A 182 -0.86 -19.49 -34.31
CA ASP A 182 0.28 -20.35 -34.57
C ASP A 182 0.19 -21.05 -35.94
N ALA A 183 1.35 -21.24 -36.58
CA ALA A 183 1.45 -21.80 -37.92
C ALA A 183 0.86 -23.22 -38.00
N SER A 184 0.98 -24.02 -36.93
CA SER A 184 0.45 -25.40 -36.90
C SER A 184 -1.07 -25.49 -37.04
N LYS A 185 -1.79 -24.43 -36.62
CA LYS A 185 -3.25 -24.30 -36.70
C LYS A 185 -3.69 -23.68 -38.02
N MET A 186 -2.86 -22.79 -38.59
CA MET A 186 -3.15 -22.08 -39.83
C MET A 186 -2.98 -22.93 -41.10
N ASN A 187 -2.12 -23.94 -41.11
CA ASN A 187 -1.82 -24.75 -42.31
C ASN A 187 -3.04 -25.47 -42.93
N ARG A 188 -4.14 -25.63 -42.18
CA ARG A 188 -5.37 -26.30 -42.64
C ARG A 188 -6.43 -25.32 -43.19
N ALA A 189 -6.16 -24.03 -43.14
CA ALA A 189 -7.09 -22.99 -43.53
C ALA A 189 -6.41 -21.96 -44.44
N LEU A 190 -7.18 -21.31 -45.31
CA LEU A 190 -6.71 -20.12 -45.99
C LEU A 190 -6.55 -19.01 -44.94
N TYR A 191 -5.39 -18.37 -44.92
CA TYR A 191 -5.14 -17.22 -44.04
C TYR A 191 -5.20 -15.94 -44.86
N LEU A 192 -6.10 -15.03 -44.48
CA LEU A 192 -6.20 -13.69 -45.06
C LEU A 192 -5.79 -12.66 -44.01
N SER A 193 -4.70 -11.94 -44.31
CA SER A 193 -4.30 -10.77 -43.56
C SER A 193 -4.98 -9.53 -44.13
N THR A 194 -5.76 -8.82 -43.31
CA THR A 194 -6.40 -7.58 -43.73
C THR A 194 -5.39 -6.44 -43.68
N PRO A 195 -5.12 -5.73 -44.79
CA PRO A 195 -4.19 -4.62 -44.79
C PRO A 195 -4.74 -3.44 -43.98
N ASP A 196 -3.82 -2.64 -43.42
CA ASP A 196 -4.17 -1.37 -42.79
C ASP A 196 -4.76 -0.41 -43.84
N PRO A 197 -5.75 0.43 -43.46
CA PRO A 197 -6.38 1.35 -44.39
C PRO A 197 -5.42 2.46 -44.79
N ASN A 198 -5.44 2.81 -46.08
CA ASN A 198 -4.72 3.98 -46.57
C ASN A 198 -5.57 5.26 -46.41
N VAL A 199 -5.00 6.41 -46.77
CA VAL A 199 -5.71 7.70 -46.71
C VAL A 199 -7.02 7.70 -47.51
N GLN A 200 -7.04 7.04 -48.68
CA GLN A 200 -8.24 6.98 -49.53
C GLN A 200 -9.35 6.13 -48.88
N ASP A 201 -8.98 5.03 -48.24
CA ASP A 201 -9.90 4.16 -47.49
C ASP A 201 -10.52 4.94 -46.32
N LEU A 202 -9.73 5.73 -45.60
CA LEU A 202 -10.19 6.58 -44.50
C LEU A 202 -11.16 7.65 -45.00
N GLN A 203 -10.81 8.37 -46.07
CA GLN A 203 -11.66 9.39 -46.69
C GLN A 203 -13.01 8.82 -47.14
N LEU A 204 -13.00 7.69 -47.84
CA LEU A 204 -14.22 6.99 -48.28
C LEU A 204 -15.07 6.58 -47.06
N THR A 205 -14.42 6.04 -46.02
CA THR A 205 -15.12 5.62 -44.81
C THR A 205 -15.75 6.80 -44.07
N GLY A 206 -15.03 7.91 -43.92
CA GLY A 206 -15.55 9.14 -43.32
C GLY A 206 -16.73 9.71 -44.10
N LYS A 207 -16.66 9.71 -45.44
CA LYS A 207 -17.75 10.17 -46.31
C LYS A 207 -19.01 9.31 -46.15
N VAL A 208 -18.89 7.99 -46.20
CA VAL A 208 -20.05 7.09 -46.08
C VAL A 208 -20.69 7.16 -44.69
N ILE A 209 -19.89 7.30 -43.62
CA ILE A 209 -20.41 7.56 -42.27
C ILE A 209 -21.21 8.86 -42.26
N SER A 210 -20.67 9.92 -42.87
CA SER A 210 -21.34 11.22 -42.96
C SER A 210 -22.67 11.13 -43.70
N ASP A 211 -22.67 10.56 -44.89
CA ASP A 211 -23.86 10.44 -45.74
C ASP A 211 -24.94 9.61 -45.04
N SER A 212 -24.56 8.50 -44.40
CA SER A 212 -25.51 7.65 -43.66
C SER A 212 -26.15 8.36 -42.48
N MET A 213 -25.39 9.15 -41.72
CA MET A 213 -25.94 9.85 -40.56
C MET A 213 -26.91 10.96 -40.98
N GLN A 214 -26.59 11.70 -42.06
CA GLN A 214 -27.47 12.75 -42.58
C GLN A 214 -28.78 12.18 -43.14
N GLN A 215 -28.73 11.00 -43.78
CA GLN A 215 -29.93 10.29 -44.25
C GLN A 215 -30.82 9.83 -43.09
N GLN A 216 -30.23 9.32 -42.00
CA GLN A 216 -31.01 8.85 -40.84
C GLN A 216 -31.70 9.98 -40.07
N SER A 217 -31.09 11.17 -40.03
CA SER A 217 -31.61 12.31 -39.27
C SER A 217 -32.52 13.24 -40.08
N ASN A 218 -32.62 13.06 -41.42
CA ASN A 218 -33.30 13.98 -42.35
C ASN A 218 -32.78 15.44 -42.26
N VAL A 219 -31.55 15.65 -41.78
CA VAL A 219 -30.92 16.98 -41.66
C VAL A 219 -29.71 17.04 -42.57
N GLN A 220 -29.73 17.96 -43.55
CA GLN A 220 -28.56 18.26 -44.39
C GLN A 220 -27.62 19.20 -43.65
N ILE A 221 -26.37 18.77 -43.44
CA ILE A 221 -25.33 19.60 -42.82
C ILE A 221 -24.43 20.13 -43.93
N THR A 222 -24.63 21.38 -44.33
CA THR A 222 -23.85 22.03 -45.39
C THR A 222 -22.43 22.41 -44.97
N GLN A 223 -22.18 22.53 -43.66
CA GLN A 223 -20.89 22.98 -43.11
C GLN A 223 -19.79 21.89 -43.12
N PHE A 224 -20.13 20.60 -43.24
CA PHE A 224 -19.16 19.51 -43.18
C PHE A 224 -18.67 19.14 -44.59
N GLU A 225 -17.83 20.01 -45.14
CA GLU A 225 -17.33 19.91 -46.51
C GLU A 225 -16.36 18.72 -46.73
N PRO A 226 -16.20 18.23 -47.97
CA PRO A 226 -15.28 17.14 -48.30
C PRO A 226 -13.83 17.41 -47.86
N ILE A 227 -13.39 18.68 -47.91
CA ILE A 227 -12.04 19.09 -47.50
C ILE A 227 -11.79 18.83 -46.01
N ILE A 228 -12.82 18.89 -45.17
CA ILE A 228 -12.71 18.60 -43.73
C ILE A 228 -12.45 17.11 -43.52
N ILE A 229 -13.21 16.24 -44.20
CA ILE A 229 -13.02 14.79 -44.13
C ILE A 229 -11.63 14.42 -44.65
N GLU A 230 -11.20 15.01 -45.77
CA GLU A 230 -9.86 14.82 -46.31
C GLU A 230 -8.77 15.24 -45.32
N GLY A 231 -8.87 16.43 -44.75
CA GLY A 231 -7.92 16.94 -43.76
C GLY A 231 -7.82 16.05 -42.53
N LEU A 232 -8.97 15.61 -41.97
CA LEU A 232 -9.01 14.73 -40.79
C LEU A 232 -8.43 13.34 -41.09
N SER A 233 -8.71 12.81 -42.28
CA SER A 233 -8.20 11.48 -42.69
C SER A 233 -6.68 11.49 -42.87
N ARG A 234 -6.14 12.54 -43.47
CA ARG A 234 -4.68 12.73 -43.62
C ARG A 234 -4.02 12.95 -42.27
N ALA A 235 -4.59 13.80 -41.42
CA ALA A 235 -4.08 14.03 -40.07
C ALA A 235 -4.00 12.74 -39.23
N TYR A 236 -5.05 11.90 -39.30
CA TYR A 236 -5.04 10.59 -38.62
C TYR A 236 -3.96 9.65 -39.17
N TYR A 237 -3.78 9.62 -40.49
CA TYR A 237 -2.74 8.82 -41.12
C TYR A 237 -1.34 9.29 -40.71
N ASP A 238 -1.10 10.61 -40.66
CA ASP A 238 0.17 11.18 -40.20
C ASP A 238 0.44 10.83 -38.72
N LEU A 239 -0.56 10.96 -37.84
CA LEU A 239 -0.46 10.54 -36.44
C LEU A 239 -0.03 9.07 -36.34
N TYR A 240 -0.68 8.20 -37.12
CA TYR A 240 -0.39 6.77 -37.13
C TYR A 240 1.05 6.45 -37.57
N GLU A 241 1.52 7.07 -38.66
CA GLU A 241 2.89 6.86 -39.14
C GLU A 241 3.93 7.41 -38.15
N ILE A 242 3.68 8.57 -37.55
CA ILE A 242 4.56 9.16 -36.53
C ILE A 242 4.66 8.25 -35.31
N LEU A 243 3.54 7.72 -34.80
CA LEU A 243 3.54 6.81 -33.65
C LEU A 243 4.29 5.52 -33.96
N LYS A 244 4.12 4.98 -35.17
CA LYS A 244 4.84 3.80 -35.64
C LYS A 244 6.36 3.99 -35.66
N GLU A 245 6.84 5.19 -36.00
CA GLU A 245 8.26 5.52 -36.03
C GLU A 245 8.83 5.87 -34.65
N THR A 246 8.10 6.65 -33.86
CA THR A 246 8.61 7.28 -32.62
C THR A 246 8.32 6.49 -31.35
N GLN A 247 7.24 5.71 -31.31
CA GLN A 247 6.78 4.96 -30.13
C GLN A 247 6.20 3.60 -30.56
N PRO A 248 7.04 2.63 -30.94
CA PRO A 248 6.58 1.35 -31.47
C PRO A 248 5.68 0.57 -30.49
N ASP A 249 5.94 0.69 -29.19
CA ASP A 249 5.13 0.05 -28.13
C ASP A 249 3.70 0.64 -28.05
N HIS A 250 3.51 1.89 -28.48
CA HIS A 250 2.22 2.59 -28.48
C HIS A 250 1.61 2.78 -29.87
N GLN A 251 2.16 2.11 -30.90
CA GLN A 251 1.68 2.24 -32.29
C GLN A 251 0.16 2.02 -32.44
N ASN A 252 -0.43 1.16 -31.60
CA ASN A 252 -1.86 0.80 -31.68
C ASN A 252 -2.71 1.43 -30.56
N TYR A 253 -2.18 2.44 -29.86
CA TYR A 253 -2.90 3.14 -28.79
C TYR A 253 -4.16 3.86 -29.30
N PHE A 254 -4.06 4.45 -30.50
CA PHE A 254 -5.20 4.99 -31.24
C PHE A 254 -5.52 4.10 -32.44
N GLY A 255 -6.80 3.79 -32.62
CA GLY A 255 -7.29 2.88 -33.64
C GLY A 255 -8.38 3.49 -34.52
N LEU A 256 -8.87 2.70 -35.46
CA LEU A 256 -9.89 3.14 -36.42
C LEU A 256 -11.21 3.52 -35.75
N ARG A 257 -11.50 2.94 -34.58
CA ARG A 257 -12.68 3.28 -33.79
C ARG A 257 -12.62 4.69 -33.20
N ASP A 258 -11.44 5.20 -32.89
CA ASP A 258 -11.26 6.60 -32.50
C ASP A 258 -11.59 7.53 -33.67
N TYR A 259 -11.07 7.22 -34.87
CA TYR A 259 -11.38 7.97 -36.09
C TYR A 259 -12.88 7.91 -36.47
N TYR A 260 -13.52 6.73 -36.40
CA TYR A 260 -14.96 6.62 -36.67
C TYR A 260 -15.79 7.41 -35.66
N SER A 261 -15.39 7.39 -34.40
CA SER A 261 -16.06 8.12 -33.32
C SER A 261 -15.88 9.62 -33.46
N LEU A 262 -14.72 10.09 -33.93
CA LEU A 262 -14.47 11.49 -34.28
C LEU A 262 -15.47 12.00 -35.32
N ILE A 263 -15.59 11.31 -36.46
CA ILE A 263 -16.50 11.73 -37.54
C ILE A 263 -17.96 11.73 -37.04
N LYS A 264 -18.37 10.66 -36.35
CA LYS A 264 -19.73 10.55 -35.79
C LYS A 264 -20.01 11.64 -34.74
N GLY A 265 -19.05 11.96 -33.89
CA GLY A 265 -19.15 12.97 -32.84
C GLY A 265 -19.31 14.37 -33.42
N ILE A 266 -18.48 14.75 -34.40
CA ILE A 266 -18.58 16.06 -35.07
C ILE A 266 -19.96 16.22 -35.70
N LEU A 267 -20.42 15.24 -36.47
CA LEU A 267 -21.73 15.30 -37.13
C LEU A 267 -22.88 15.37 -36.14
N ARG A 268 -22.81 14.62 -35.05
CA ARG A 268 -23.84 14.64 -34.00
C ARG A 268 -23.93 16.02 -33.35
N ASP A 269 -22.80 16.62 -33.00
CA ASP A 269 -22.76 17.94 -32.39
C ASP A 269 -23.30 19.00 -33.36
N LEU A 270 -22.96 18.91 -34.65
CA LEU A 270 -23.52 19.78 -35.71
C LEU A 270 -25.04 19.62 -35.84
N MET A 271 -25.56 18.39 -35.75
CA MET A 271 -27.01 18.12 -35.80
C MET A 271 -27.76 18.70 -34.60
N VAL A 272 -27.15 18.67 -33.41
CA VAL A 272 -27.73 19.20 -32.17
C VAL A 272 -27.70 20.72 -32.16
N MET A 273 -26.57 21.34 -32.51
CA MET A 273 -26.37 22.79 -32.44
C MET A 273 -26.93 23.55 -33.65
N LYS A 274 -27.20 22.87 -34.77
CA LYS A 274 -27.78 23.43 -36.00
C LYS A 274 -27.06 24.71 -36.45
N HIS A 275 -27.73 25.86 -36.45
CA HIS A 275 -27.20 27.14 -36.98
C HIS A 275 -26.21 27.85 -36.06
N GLU A 276 -26.14 27.50 -34.77
CA GLU A 276 -25.20 28.09 -33.81
C GLU A 276 -23.86 27.37 -33.77
N ALA A 277 -23.69 26.34 -34.62
CA ALA A 277 -22.54 25.45 -34.57
C ALA A 277 -21.27 26.12 -35.09
N LYS A 278 -20.26 26.26 -34.21
CA LYS A 278 -18.91 26.66 -34.58
C LYS A 278 -18.10 25.41 -34.97
N LEU A 279 -18.05 25.12 -36.27
CA LEU A 279 -17.44 23.90 -36.82
C LEU A 279 -16.04 23.60 -36.25
N TYR A 280 -15.12 24.57 -36.30
CA TYR A 280 -13.73 24.36 -35.89
C TYR A 280 -13.58 24.18 -34.37
N GLU A 281 -14.44 24.80 -33.57
CA GLU A 281 -14.53 24.57 -32.13
C GLU A 281 -14.99 23.14 -31.83
N ILE A 282 -16.01 22.66 -32.57
CA ILE A 282 -16.49 21.28 -32.48
C ILE A 282 -15.40 20.29 -32.90
N ILE A 283 -14.69 20.54 -34.00
CA ILE A 283 -13.57 19.68 -34.44
C ILE A 283 -12.48 19.64 -33.37
N ARG A 284 -12.04 20.80 -32.87
CA ARG A 284 -10.98 20.86 -31.84
C ARG A 284 -11.37 20.07 -30.60
N ARG A 285 -12.62 20.20 -30.15
CA ARG A 285 -13.17 19.45 -29.04
C ARG A 285 -13.23 17.95 -29.32
N GLN A 286 -13.80 17.54 -30.45
CA GLN A 286 -13.96 16.13 -30.80
C GLN A 286 -12.62 15.41 -31.04
N LEU A 287 -11.59 16.15 -31.47
CA LEU A 287 -10.21 15.64 -31.47
C LEU A 287 -9.73 15.33 -30.05
N LYS A 288 -9.96 16.22 -29.08
CA LYS A 288 -9.60 15.95 -27.68
C LYS A 288 -10.44 14.82 -27.07
N VAL A 289 -11.73 14.70 -27.40
CA VAL A 289 -12.57 13.56 -26.97
C VAL A 289 -11.97 12.22 -27.43
N ASN A 290 -11.56 12.12 -28.71
CA ASN A 290 -11.22 10.82 -29.29
C ASN A 290 -9.71 10.47 -29.26
N PHE A 291 -8.83 11.47 -29.15
CA PHE A 291 -7.37 11.30 -29.26
C PHE A 291 -6.63 11.81 -28.01
N ASP A 292 -7.10 11.43 -26.83
CA ASP A 292 -6.53 11.81 -25.54
C ASP A 292 -6.16 10.57 -24.68
N GLY A 293 -5.60 10.82 -23.50
CA GLY A 293 -5.17 9.80 -22.54
C GLY A 293 -3.71 10.00 -22.11
N VAL A 294 -2.95 8.91 -21.94
CA VAL A 294 -1.51 9.01 -21.58
C VAL A 294 -0.70 9.71 -22.67
N LEU A 295 -1.08 9.47 -23.94
CA LEU A 295 -0.55 10.14 -25.11
C LEU A 295 -1.58 11.17 -25.61
N ASP A 296 -1.16 12.42 -25.79
CA ASP A 296 -2.02 13.46 -26.38
C ASP A 296 -1.84 13.49 -27.90
N GLY A 297 -2.64 12.69 -28.60
CA GLY A 297 -2.71 12.71 -30.07
C GLY A 297 -3.50 13.92 -30.61
N SER A 298 -4.32 14.56 -29.79
CA SER A 298 -5.25 15.62 -30.22
C SER A 298 -4.53 16.88 -30.71
N LEU A 299 -3.40 17.23 -30.09
CA LEU A 299 -2.62 18.41 -30.46
C LEU A 299 -1.97 18.21 -31.84
N LEU A 300 -1.34 17.05 -32.04
CA LEU A 300 -0.71 16.68 -33.30
C LEU A 300 -1.76 16.58 -34.43
N MET A 301 -2.89 15.93 -34.15
CA MET A 301 -4.03 15.87 -35.08
C MET A 301 -4.52 17.25 -35.48
N TRP A 302 -4.65 18.17 -34.52
CA TRP A 302 -5.10 19.53 -34.79
C TRP A 302 -4.11 20.30 -35.66
N GLN A 303 -2.82 20.21 -35.33
CA GLN A 303 -1.76 20.82 -36.13
C GLN A 303 -1.78 20.30 -37.57
N LYS A 304 -1.77 18.98 -37.75
CA LYS A 304 -1.78 18.35 -39.09
C LYS A 304 -3.06 18.65 -39.86
N PHE A 305 -4.20 18.66 -39.18
CA PHE A 305 -5.46 19.06 -39.79
C PHE A 305 -5.39 20.49 -40.35
N CYS A 306 -4.94 21.47 -39.55
CA CYS A 306 -4.78 22.86 -39.98
C CYS A 306 -3.81 23.02 -41.16
N GLU A 307 -2.73 22.22 -41.20
CA GLU A 307 -1.77 22.15 -42.31
C GLU A 307 -2.45 21.65 -43.60
N HIS A 308 -3.19 20.54 -43.53
CA HIS A 308 -3.85 19.90 -44.69
C HIS A 308 -5.00 20.72 -45.27
N ILE A 309 -5.71 21.52 -44.46
CA ILE A 309 -6.76 22.43 -44.96
C ILE A 309 -6.21 23.82 -45.35
N HIS A 310 -4.90 24.02 -45.28
CA HIS A 310 -4.21 25.28 -45.57
C HIS A 310 -4.72 26.48 -44.75
N ARG A 311 -5.04 26.27 -43.47
CA ARG A 311 -5.52 27.31 -42.55
C ARG A 311 -4.80 27.26 -41.19
N GLN A 312 -3.54 27.69 -41.18
CA GLN A 312 -2.70 27.67 -39.98
C GLN A 312 -3.18 28.62 -38.87
N ASN A 313 -3.85 29.73 -39.23
CA ASN A 313 -4.35 30.71 -38.25
C ASN A 313 -5.33 30.11 -37.23
N LEU A 314 -6.06 29.05 -37.61
CA LEU A 314 -7.01 28.36 -36.75
C LEU A 314 -6.34 27.73 -35.53
N PHE A 315 -5.04 27.41 -35.61
CA PHE A 315 -4.33 26.74 -34.53
C PHE A 315 -4.33 27.57 -33.24
N ASN A 316 -4.18 28.89 -33.35
CA ASN A 316 -4.16 29.82 -32.23
C ASN A 316 -5.56 30.38 -31.88
N GLU A 317 -6.54 30.23 -32.77
CA GLU A 317 -7.90 30.75 -32.58
C GLU A 317 -8.75 29.85 -31.67
N TYR A 318 -8.59 28.53 -31.78
CA TYR A 318 -9.40 27.56 -31.05
C TYR A 318 -8.59 26.80 -30.00
N ASN A 319 -8.80 27.17 -28.75
CA ASN A 319 -8.19 26.50 -27.60
C ASN A 319 -8.83 25.14 -27.32
N CYS A 320 -8.04 24.25 -26.73
CA CYS A 320 -8.54 22.97 -26.26
C CYS A 320 -9.51 23.17 -25.08
N PRO A 321 -10.67 22.51 -25.05
CA PRO A 321 -11.53 22.54 -23.88
C PRO A 321 -10.84 21.88 -22.67
N PRO A 322 -10.99 22.44 -21.46
CA PRO A 322 -10.50 21.83 -20.23
C PRO A 322 -11.23 20.53 -19.89
N PHE A 323 -10.58 19.68 -19.10
CA PHE A 323 -11.06 18.33 -18.76
C PHE A 323 -12.43 18.32 -18.08
N ASN A 324 -12.73 19.30 -17.22
CA ASN A 324 -14.03 19.42 -16.55
C ASN A 324 -15.20 19.57 -17.54
N LEU A 325 -15.04 20.37 -18.60
CA LEU A 325 -16.06 20.57 -19.62
C LEU A 325 -16.22 19.34 -20.50
N LEU A 326 -15.12 18.62 -20.80
CA LEU A 326 -15.16 17.37 -21.54
C LEU A 326 -15.93 16.30 -20.76
N LEU A 327 -15.56 16.09 -19.50
CA LEU A 327 -16.21 15.11 -18.63
C LEU A 327 -17.72 15.40 -18.48
N ASP A 328 -18.08 16.67 -18.27
CA ASP A 328 -19.48 17.08 -18.19
C ASP A 328 -20.29 16.78 -19.45
N GLN A 329 -19.68 16.98 -20.61
CA GLN A 329 -20.35 16.71 -21.88
C GLN A 329 -20.48 15.22 -22.13
N SER A 330 -19.44 14.43 -21.89
CA SER A 330 -19.50 12.97 -22.06
C SER A 330 -20.57 12.34 -21.15
N LEU A 331 -20.68 12.81 -19.89
CA LEU A 331 -21.69 12.33 -18.93
C LEU A 331 -23.13 12.75 -19.27
N LYS A 332 -23.32 13.91 -19.92
CA LYS A 332 -24.65 14.40 -20.37
C LYS A 332 -25.06 13.78 -21.70
N ALA A 333 -24.16 13.75 -22.68
CA ALA A 333 -24.47 13.34 -24.04
C ALA A 333 -24.65 11.81 -24.15
N ARG A 334 -23.88 11.02 -23.39
CA ARG A 334 -23.93 9.54 -23.30
C ARG A 334 -24.06 8.78 -24.63
N SER A 335 -23.65 9.42 -25.71
CA SER A 335 -23.89 8.94 -27.08
C SER A 335 -22.58 8.50 -27.74
N GLY A 336 -21.45 8.81 -27.12
CA GLY A 336 -20.11 8.35 -27.52
C GLY A 336 -19.83 6.93 -27.06
N ARG A 337 -18.54 6.57 -27.12
CA ARG A 337 -18.04 5.34 -26.51
C ARG A 337 -18.11 5.44 -24.99
N TYR A 338 -17.97 4.31 -24.30
CA TYR A 338 -17.81 4.35 -22.85
C TYR A 338 -16.50 5.04 -22.47
N LEU A 339 -16.44 5.53 -21.24
CA LEU A 339 -15.35 6.38 -20.77
C LEU A 339 -14.27 5.53 -20.09
N MET A 340 -13.00 5.79 -20.41
CA MET A 340 -11.83 5.28 -19.72
C MET A 340 -11.07 6.45 -19.12
N LEU A 341 -11.06 6.52 -17.80
CA LEU A 341 -10.38 7.57 -17.05
C LEU A 341 -9.11 7.02 -16.42
N ILE A 342 -7.98 7.64 -16.77
CA ILE A 342 -6.65 7.19 -16.39
C ILE A 342 -6.15 8.07 -15.25
N GLY A 343 -5.93 7.48 -14.07
CA GLY A 343 -5.50 8.18 -12.87
C GLY A 343 -4.11 7.76 -12.39
N ASP A 344 -3.42 8.67 -11.72
CA ASP A 344 -2.13 8.39 -11.08
C ASP A 344 -2.31 7.77 -9.68
N SER A 345 -3.35 8.16 -8.94
CA SER A 345 -3.65 7.72 -7.57
C SER A 345 -5.13 7.38 -7.37
N GLU A 346 -5.47 6.63 -6.31
CA GLU A 346 -6.87 6.33 -5.96
C GLU A 346 -7.62 7.58 -5.46
N SER A 347 -6.95 8.52 -4.81
CA SER A 347 -7.51 9.81 -4.40
C SER A 347 -8.01 10.64 -5.59
N ALA A 348 -7.25 10.67 -6.69
CA ALA A 348 -7.64 11.34 -7.93
C ALA A 348 -8.93 10.73 -8.50
N ILE A 349 -9.00 9.41 -8.51
CA ILE A 349 -10.14 8.62 -9.00
C ILE A 349 -11.36 8.85 -8.10
N ASP A 350 -11.19 8.87 -6.77
CA ASP A 350 -12.22 9.19 -5.79
C ASP A 350 -12.80 10.59 -5.98
N TYR A 351 -11.94 11.57 -6.30
CA TYR A 351 -12.37 12.94 -6.57
C TYR A 351 -13.22 13.03 -7.84
N VAL A 352 -12.80 12.35 -8.92
CA VAL A 352 -13.56 12.29 -10.17
C VAL A 352 -14.88 11.53 -9.97
N GLU A 353 -14.90 10.45 -9.20
CA GLU A 353 -16.13 9.74 -8.85
C GLU A 353 -17.09 10.64 -8.06
N ARG A 354 -16.59 11.46 -7.14
CA ARG A 354 -17.42 12.47 -6.44
C ARG A 354 -18.03 13.44 -7.44
N PHE A 355 -17.25 13.95 -8.38
CA PHE A 355 -17.73 14.82 -9.46
C PHE A 355 -18.84 14.15 -10.29
N ILE A 356 -18.61 12.90 -10.73
CA ILE A 356 -19.60 12.09 -11.46
C ILE A 356 -20.87 11.92 -10.62
N ASN A 357 -20.75 11.55 -9.35
CA ASN A 357 -21.88 11.35 -8.45
C ASN A 357 -22.74 12.62 -8.30
N VAL A 358 -22.12 13.78 -8.12
CA VAL A 358 -22.84 15.06 -8.02
C VAL A 358 -23.56 15.39 -9.32
N HIS A 359 -22.91 15.18 -10.47
CA HIS A 359 -23.51 15.46 -11.78
C HIS A 359 -24.64 14.48 -12.12
N GLN A 360 -24.48 13.19 -11.83
CA GLN A 360 -25.50 12.18 -12.11
C GLN A 360 -26.72 12.29 -11.19
N LYS A 361 -26.52 12.72 -9.93
CA LYS A 361 -27.63 13.08 -9.04
C LYS A 361 -28.52 14.19 -9.61
N LYS A 362 -27.95 15.20 -10.29
CA LYS A 362 -28.72 16.24 -10.97
C LYS A 362 -29.56 15.70 -12.14
N LEU A 363 -29.12 14.61 -12.75
CA LEU A 363 -29.79 13.92 -13.86
C LEU A 363 -30.72 12.79 -13.41
N ASN A 364 -30.94 12.60 -12.10
CA ASN A 364 -31.70 11.48 -11.52
C ASN A 364 -31.20 10.09 -11.95
N VAL A 365 -29.90 9.94 -12.20
CA VAL A 365 -29.29 8.66 -12.56
C VAL A 365 -28.48 8.13 -11.38
N GLY A 366 -28.71 6.85 -11.04
CA GLY A 366 -27.95 6.17 -10.00
C GLY A 366 -26.52 5.90 -10.45
N VAL A 367 -25.57 5.94 -9.51
CA VAL A 367 -24.18 5.54 -9.76
C VAL A 367 -23.86 4.33 -8.89
N ARG A 368 -23.24 3.32 -9.47
CA ARG A 368 -22.78 2.12 -8.76
C ARG A 368 -21.33 1.86 -9.10
N THR A 369 -20.52 1.52 -8.10
CA THR A 369 -19.09 1.28 -8.28
C THR A 369 -18.75 -0.15 -7.93
N LEU A 370 -18.18 -0.87 -8.89
CA LEU A 370 -17.66 -2.22 -8.71
C LEU A 370 -16.13 -2.16 -8.66
N VAL A 371 -15.57 -2.82 -7.65
CA VAL A 371 -14.12 -2.90 -7.42
C VAL A 371 -13.72 -4.37 -7.42
N GLY A 372 -12.61 -4.72 -8.08
CA GLY A 372 -12.03 -6.05 -7.99
C GLY A 372 -11.68 -6.40 -6.53
N SER A 373 -12.09 -7.58 -6.08
CA SER A 373 -11.78 -8.06 -4.73
C SER A 373 -10.28 -8.27 -4.57
N SER A 374 -9.74 -7.84 -3.44
CA SER A 374 -8.40 -8.20 -3.00
C SER A 374 -8.40 -9.31 -1.94
N PHE A 375 -9.57 -9.85 -1.56
CA PHE A 375 -9.67 -10.87 -0.53
C PHE A 375 -9.10 -12.23 -0.98
N PRO A 376 -8.35 -12.93 -0.11
CA PRO A 376 -7.62 -14.15 -0.49
C PRO A 376 -8.53 -15.31 -0.91
N GLY A 377 -9.77 -15.39 -0.42
CA GLY A 377 -10.70 -16.45 -0.77
C GLY A 377 -11.38 -16.27 -2.12
N ASP A 378 -11.32 -15.07 -2.72
CA ASP A 378 -11.81 -14.83 -4.09
C ASP A 378 -10.74 -15.10 -5.14
N LEU A 379 -9.51 -15.38 -4.71
CA LEU A 379 -8.32 -15.60 -5.53
C LEU A 379 -7.89 -17.07 -5.47
N LEU A 380 -7.68 -17.70 -6.62
CA LEU A 380 -7.05 -19.04 -6.73
C LEU A 380 -5.52 -18.95 -6.58
N SER A 381 -4.95 -17.85 -7.07
CA SER A 381 -3.54 -17.45 -6.93
C SER A 381 -3.47 -15.93 -6.84
N LEU A 382 -2.30 -15.36 -6.50
CA LEU A 382 -2.11 -13.91 -6.31
C LEU A 382 -2.72 -13.02 -7.42
N ASN A 383 -2.81 -13.52 -8.66
CA ASN A 383 -3.32 -12.75 -9.81
C ASN A 383 -4.51 -13.40 -10.52
N THR A 384 -5.08 -14.50 -10.00
CA THR A 384 -6.15 -15.25 -10.69
C THR A 384 -7.38 -15.35 -9.81
N TYR A 385 -8.49 -14.81 -10.29
CA TYR A 385 -9.79 -14.87 -9.61
C TYR A 385 -10.45 -16.24 -9.75
N ALA A 386 -11.17 -16.65 -8.72
CA ALA A 386 -12.01 -17.84 -8.76
C ALA A 386 -13.18 -17.66 -9.73
N GLU A 387 -13.57 -18.71 -10.45
CA GLU A 387 -14.69 -18.64 -11.39
C GLU A 387 -15.99 -18.19 -10.72
N GLN A 388 -16.24 -18.66 -9.48
CA GLN A 388 -17.43 -18.30 -8.71
C GLN A 388 -17.53 -16.78 -8.48
N TYR A 389 -16.39 -16.11 -8.23
CA TYR A 389 -16.32 -14.66 -8.07
C TYR A 389 -16.66 -13.97 -9.40
N ASN A 390 -16.02 -14.39 -10.49
CA ASN A 390 -16.26 -13.85 -11.83
C ASN A 390 -17.73 -13.97 -12.24
N TYR A 391 -18.34 -15.14 -12.00
CA TYR A 391 -19.76 -15.36 -12.27
C TYR A 391 -20.65 -14.36 -11.51
N ARG A 392 -20.41 -14.17 -10.22
CA ARG A 392 -21.18 -13.23 -9.38
C ARG A 392 -21.05 -11.79 -9.91
N VAL A 393 -19.82 -11.32 -10.14
CA VAL A 393 -19.55 -9.97 -10.65
C VAL A 393 -20.23 -9.74 -12.00
N LEU A 394 -20.14 -10.70 -12.91
CA LEU A 394 -20.79 -10.60 -14.22
C LEU A 394 -22.32 -10.57 -14.11
N MET A 395 -22.92 -11.28 -13.14
CA MET A 395 -24.35 -11.18 -12.87
C MET A 395 -24.74 -9.79 -12.36
N ASP A 396 -23.94 -9.20 -11.47
CA ASP A 396 -24.18 -7.83 -11.00
C ASP A 396 -24.10 -6.84 -12.18
N VAL A 397 -23.12 -7.00 -13.08
CA VAL A 397 -23.02 -6.18 -14.31
C VAL A 397 -24.26 -6.34 -15.20
N ILE A 398 -24.78 -7.56 -15.36
CA ILE A 398 -26.02 -7.82 -16.13
C ILE A 398 -27.20 -7.07 -15.51
N LEU A 399 -27.42 -7.23 -14.20
CA LEU A 399 -28.51 -6.57 -13.48
C LEU A 399 -28.41 -5.04 -13.59
N TYR A 400 -27.20 -4.50 -13.52
CA TYR A 400 -26.94 -3.08 -13.66
C TYR A 400 -27.15 -2.57 -15.09
N ALA A 401 -26.74 -3.33 -16.10
CA ALA A 401 -26.95 -3.00 -17.51
C ALA A 401 -28.44 -2.91 -17.89
N GLU A 402 -29.31 -3.65 -17.19
CA GLU A 402 -30.77 -3.61 -17.38
C GLU A 402 -31.44 -2.36 -16.82
N THR A 403 -30.73 -1.54 -16.05
CA THR A 403 -31.28 -0.38 -15.31
C THR A 403 -30.68 0.95 -15.73
N ASN A 404 -31.34 2.06 -15.38
CA ASN A 404 -30.83 3.42 -15.61
C ASN A 404 -29.77 3.80 -14.57
N ILE A 405 -28.54 3.30 -14.76
CA ILE A 405 -27.41 3.64 -13.90
C ILE A 405 -26.14 3.94 -14.70
N THR A 406 -25.25 4.70 -14.08
CA THR A 406 -23.84 4.79 -14.47
C THR A 406 -23.02 3.79 -13.66
N LEU A 407 -22.45 2.79 -14.33
CA LEU A 407 -21.60 1.78 -13.73
C LEU A 407 -20.14 2.22 -13.79
N ILE A 408 -19.51 2.34 -12.62
CA ILE A 408 -18.08 2.59 -12.47
C ILE A 408 -17.38 1.27 -12.20
N MET A 409 -16.33 0.96 -12.95
CA MET A 409 -15.52 -0.25 -12.77
C MET A 409 -14.08 0.12 -12.41
N ARG A 410 -13.56 -0.42 -11.31
CA ARG A 410 -12.17 -0.25 -10.85
C ARG A 410 -11.52 -1.61 -10.62
N GLN A 411 -10.27 -1.78 -11.03
CA GLN A 411 -9.49 -3.01 -10.79
C GLN A 411 -10.21 -4.30 -11.27
N MET A 412 -11.02 -4.20 -12.34
CA MET A 412 -11.86 -5.28 -12.87
C MET A 412 -11.27 -5.93 -14.14
N GLY A 413 -9.94 -5.89 -14.30
CA GLY A 413 -9.24 -6.39 -15.49
C GLY A 413 -9.61 -7.82 -15.88
N HIS A 414 -9.87 -8.67 -14.89
CA HIS A 414 -10.18 -10.09 -15.04
C HIS A 414 -11.54 -10.39 -15.69
N VAL A 415 -12.48 -9.42 -15.77
CA VAL A 415 -13.80 -9.61 -16.42
C VAL A 415 -13.95 -8.86 -17.75
N TYR A 416 -12.98 -8.05 -18.17
CA TYR A 416 -13.16 -7.19 -19.35
C TYR A 416 -13.34 -7.98 -20.65
N ASP A 417 -12.71 -9.14 -20.78
CA ASP A 417 -12.88 -10.04 -21.93
C ASP A 417 -14.31 -10.59 -22.03
N ASN A 418 -14.96 -10.85 -20.89
CA ASN A 418 -16.34 -11.33 -20.83
C ASN A 418 -17.36 -10.27 -21.28
N LEU A 419 -16.99 -8.98 -21.17
CA LEU A 419 -17.82 -7.82 -21.49
C LEU A 419 -17.53 -7.24 -22.89
N TYR A 420 -16.86 -8.00 -23.75
CA TYR A 420 -16.46 -7.60 -25.10
C TYR A 420 -17.60 -6.94 -25.91
N ASP A 421 -18.76 -7.59 -26.00
CA ASP A 421 -19.90 -7.11 -26.79
C ASP A 421 -20.54 -5.86 -26.17
N LEU A 422 -20.58 -5.80 -24.84
CA LEU A 422 -21.07 -4.64 -24.09
C LEU A 422 -20.19 -3.43 -24.41
N PHE A 423 -18.87 -3.54 -24.24
CA PHE A 423 -17.93 -2.45 -24.50
C PHE A 423 -17.83 -2.05 -25.97
N ASN A 424 -18.08 -2.99 -26.88
CA ASN A 424 -18.18 -2.68 -28.31
C ASN A 424 -19.45 -1.90 -28.68
N GLN A 425 -20.42 -1.79 -27.77
CA GLN A 425 -21.76 -1.25 -28.06
C GLN A 425 -22.43 -1.93 -29.27
N ASN A 426 -22.13 -3.21 -29.49
CA ASN A 426 -22.67 -3.98 -30.61
C ASN A 426 -24.04 -4.57 -30.22
N PHE A 427 -25.05 -3.72 -30.18
CA PHE A 427 -26.38 -4.12 -29.71
C PHE A 427 -27.26 -4.66 -30.84
N ALA A 428 -27.82 -5.86 -30.61
CA ALA A 428 -28.95 -6.33 -31.41
C ALA A 428 -30.21 -5.60 -30.94
N VAL A 429 -30.87 -4.87 -31.85
CA VAL A 429 -32.11 -4.15 -31.54
C VAL A 429 -33.31 -5.02 -31.90
N SER A 430 -34.10 -5.42 -30.91
CA SER A 430 -35.35 -6.16 -31.10
C SER A 430 -36.46 -5.49 -30.31
N ALA A 431 -37.60 -5.22 -30.94
CA ALA A 431 -38.73 -4.51 -30.33
C ALA A 431 -38.33 -3.20 -29.62
N LYS A 432 -37.44 -2.40 -30.25
CA LYS A 432 -36.86 -1.15 -29.72
C LYS A 432 -35.99 -1.32 -28.45
N LYS A 433 -35.71 -2.54 -28.01
CA LYS A 433 -34.80 -2.83 -26.90
C LYS A 433 -33.44 -3.29 -27.42
N LYS A 434 -32.37 -2.87 -26.75
CA LYS A 434 -30.99 -3.24 -27.07
C LYS A 434 -30.58 -4.50 -26.30
N TYR A 435 -29.98 -5.45 -27.00
CA TYR A 435 -29.46 -6.69 -26.40
C TYR A 435 -27.99 -6.88 -26.74
N CYS A 436 -27.18 -7.30 -25.76
CA CYS A 436 -25.78 -7.72 -25.96
C CYS A 436 -25.56 -9.15 -25.44
N ARG A 437 -24.48 -9.82 -25.84
CA ARG A 437 -24.08 -11.10 -25.25
C ARG A 437 -23.01 -10.86 -24.18
N ILE A 438 -23.10 -11.56 -23.07
CA ILE A 438 -22.07 -11.53 -22.02
C ILE A 438 -21.59 -12.96 -21.77
N ALA A 439 -20.29 -13.20 -21.80
CA ALA A 439 -19.73 -14.53 -21.63
C ALA A 439 -19.65 -14.91 -20.15
N LEU A 440 -20.40 -15.93 -19.74
CA LEU A 440 -20.40 -16.48 -18.39
C LEU A 440 -19.71 -17.87 -18.42
N GLY A 441 -18.39 -17.85 -18.30
CA GLY A 441 -17.54 -19.03 -18.46
C GLY A 441 -17.47 -19.55 -19.91
N ALA A 442 -17.12 -20.82 -20.09
CA ALA A 442 -16.74 -21.39 -21.38
C ALA A 442 -17.91 -21.70 -22.34
N LEU A 443 -19.13 -21.87 -21.81
CA LEU A 443 -20.26 -22.47 -22.54
C LEU A 443 -21.53 -21.61 -22.55
N TYR A 444 -21.67 -20.68 -21.60
CA TYR A 444 -22.91 -19.94 -21.37
C TYR A 444 -22.73 -18.48 -21.76
N HIS A 445 -23.46 -18.02 -22.78
CA HIS A 445 -23.41 -16.64 -23.28
C HIS A 445 -24.84 -16.09 -23.40
N PRO A 446 -25.48 -15.67 -22.29
CA PRO A 446 -26.83 -15.13 -22.32
C PRO A 446 -26.93 -13.86 -23.18
N ARG A 447 -28.14 -13.62 -23.70
CA ARG A 447 -28.51 -12.33 -24.29
C ARG A 447 -29.08 -11.44 -23.19
N CYS A 448 -28.35 -10.39 -22.85
CA CYS A 448 -28.67 -9.47 -21.77
C CYS A 448 -29.30 -8.20 -22.34
N LEU A 449 -30.36 -7.71 -21.69
CA LEU A 449 -31.00 -6.44 -22.04
C LEU A 449 -30.10 -5.29 -21.56
N VAL A 450 -29.97 -4.24 -22.39
CA VAL A 450 -29.23 -3.03 -22.04
C VAL A 450 -30.17 -1.84 -22.10
N HIS A 451 -30.25 -1.12 -20.99
CA HIS A 451 -31.05 0.10 -20.87
C HIS A 451 -30.45 1.21 -21.75
N ASP A 452 -31.29 2.06 -22.34
CA ASP A 452 -30.82 3.11 -23.26
C ASP A 452 -29.93 4.15 -22.58
N ASP A 453 -30.22 4.47 -21.32
CA ASP A 453 -29.44 5.41 -20.51
C ASP A 453 -28.27 4.76 -19.74
N PHE A 454 -28.05 3.45 -19.87
CA PHE A 454 -26.92 2.78 -19.20
C PHE A 454 -25.59 3.34 -19.71
N TYR A 455 -24.70 3.73 -18.79
CA TYR A 455 -23.39 4.27 -19.12
C TYR A 455 -22.30 3.61 -18.28
N CYS A 456 -21.15 3.34 -18.88
CA CYS A 456 -20.02 2.71 -18.21
C CYS A 456 -18.81 3.64 -18.18
N VAL A 457 -18.17 3.71 -17.02
CA VAL A 457 -16.90 4.42 -16.78
C VAL A 457 -15.91 3.43 -16.19
N VAL A 458 -14.77 3.24 -16.85
CA VAL A 458 -13.70 2.37 -16.39
C VAL A 458 -12.55 3.23 -15.90
N PHE A 459 -12.07 2.98 -14.67
CA PHE A 459 -10.86 3.60 -14.17
C PHE A 459 -9.67 2.66 -14.27
N ILE A 460 -8.56 3.17 -14.79
CA ILE A 460 -7.31 2.43 -14.95
C ILE A 460 -6.17 3.26 -14.36
N HIS A 461 -5.28 2.63 -13.60
CA HIS A 461 -4.08 3.31 -13.18
C HIS A 461 -3.14 3.51 -14.36
N LYS A 462 -2.47 4.67 -14.41
CA LYS A 462 -1.50 4.97 -15.48
C LYS A 462 -0.46 3.87 -15.69
N ARG A 463 0.02 3.24 -14.61
CA ARG A 463 0.98 2.11 -14.64
C ARG A 463 0.45 0.81 -15.27
N ASP A 464 -0.86 0.67 -15.38
CA ASP A 464 -1.53 -0.54 -15.89
C ASP A 464 -2.04 -0.35 -17.32
N VAL A 465 -1.94 0.85 -17.89
CA VAL A 465 -2.36 1.14 -19.27
C VAL A 465 -1.58 0.30 -20.29
N ASP A 466 -0.27 0.16 -20.10
CA ASP A 466 0.58 -0.63 -21.00
C ASP A 466 0.30 -2.14 -20.92
N LYS A 467 -0.38 -2.60 -19.86
CA LYS A 467 -0.82 -3.99 -19.71
C LYS A 467 -2.13 -4.26 -20.44
N CYS A 468 -2.84 -3.21 -20.87
CA CYS A 468 -4.12 -3.34 -21.53
C CYS A 468 -3.91 -3.63 -23.02
N ASP A 469 -4.63 -4.64 -23.54
CA ASP A 469 -4.55 -4.95 -24.96
C ASP A 469 -5.09 -3.79 -25.81
N PRO A 470 -4.43 -3.43 -26.94
CA PRO A 470 -4.88 -2.34 -27.81
C PRO A 470 -6.36 -2.43 -28.27
N PRO A 471 -6.94 -3.62 -28.58
CA PRO A 471 -8.36 -3.74 -28.88
C PRO A 471 -9.30 -3.28 -27.77
N PHE A 472 -8.89 -3.40 -26.50
CA PHE A 472 -9.64 -2.92 -25.34
C PHE A 472 -9.55 -1.39 -25.26
N LEU A 473 -8.34 -0.82 -25.34
CA LEU A 473 -8.13 0.64 -25.34
C LEU A 473 -8.93 1.36 -26.44
N ASN A 474 -9.05 0.75 -27.61
CA ASN A 474 -9.77 1.31 -28.76
C ASN A 474 -11.30 1.27 -28.63
N ARG A 475 -11.86 0.64 -27.59
CA ARG A 475 -13.30 0.63 -27.29
C ARG A 475 -13.76 1.82 -26.47
N PHE A 476 -12.83 2.47 -25.79
CA PHE A 476 -13.15 3.56 -24.86
C PHE A 476 -12.66 4.91 -25.37
N GLU A 477 -13.40 5.93 -24.96
CA GLU A 477 -12.97 7.31 -24.93
C GLU A 477 -11.98 7.50 -23.79
N LYS A 478 -10.71 7.79 -24.09
CA LYS A 478 -9.61 7.76 -23.13
C LYS A 478 -9.27 9.17 -22.68
N HIS A 479 -9.23 9.41 -21.38
CA HIS A 479 -8.79 10.69 -20.82
C HIS A 479 -7.87 10.49 -19.63
N LEU A 480 -6.81 11.30 -19.58
CA LEU A 480 -5.99 11.43 -18.38
C LEU A 480 -6.72 12.35 -17.39
N ILE A 481 -6.82 11.91 -16.14
CA ILE A 481 -7.46 12.70 -15.09
C ILE A 481 -6.59 13.91 -14.79
N ASP A 482 -7.12 15.09 -15.08
CA ASP A 482 -6.55 16.37 -14.66
C ASP A 482 -7.34 16.90 -13.45
N ILE A 483 -6.81 16.63 -12.25
CA ILE A 483 -7.44 17.08 -11.00
C ILE A 483 -7.45 18.61 -10.92
N ASP A 484 -6.40 19.27 -11.44
CA ASP A 484 -6.27 20.72 -11.39
C ASP A 484 -7.36 21.44 -12.20
N ALA A 485 -7.82 20.83 -13.30
CA ALA A 485 -8.96 21.33 -14.06
C ALA A 485 -10.32 21.14 -13.36
N LEU A 486 -10.42 20.20 -12.42
CA LEU A 486 -11.65 19.93 -11.67
C LEU A 486 -11.73 20.68 -10.33
N ILE A 487 -10.60 21.08 -9.76
CA ILE A 487 -10.56 21.84 -8.51
C ILE A 487 -10.81 23.32 -8.81
N HIS A 488 -11.81 23.89 -8.14
CA HIS A 488 -12.05 25.32 -8.24
C HIS A 488 -10.84 26.15 -7.73
N PRO A 489 -10.43 27.24 -8.41
CA PRO A 489 -9.27 28.05 -8.01
C PRO A 489 -9.27 28.51 -6.56
N ARG A 490 -10.46 28.77 -5.99
CA ARG A 490 -10.63 29.13 -4.57
C ARG A 490 -10.22 28.01 -3.63
N HIS A 491 -10.67 26.77 -3.89
CA HIS A 491 -10.28 25.61 -3.10
C HIS A 491 -8.77 25.38 -3.19
N LYS A 492 -8.18 25.53 -4.38
CA LYS A 492 -6.73 25.44 -4.60
C LYS A 492 -5.95 26.49 -3.81
N SER A 493 -6.47 27.72 -3.75
CA SER A 493 -5.86 28.82 -2.98
C SER A 493 -5.84 28.51 -1.47
N VAL A 494 -6.97 28.08 -0.90
CA VAL A 494 -7.06 27.69 0.52
C VAL A 494 -6.20 26.46 0.81
N THR A 495 -6.19 25.47 -0.08
CA THR A 495 -5.36 24.27 0.03
C THR A 495 -3.88 24.65 0.12
N LYS A 496 -3.40 25.60 -0.70
CA LYS A 496 -2.01 26.09 -0.63
C LYS A 496 -1.69 26.80 0.69
N ASP A 497 -2.64 27.54 1.26
CA ASP A 497 -2.44 28.18 2.57
C ASP A 497 -2.35 27.14 3.69
N LEU A 498 -3.22 26.12 3.66
CA LEU A 498 -3.17 25.01 4.62
C LEU A 498 -1.87 24.21 4.52
N HIS A 499 -1.36 23.95 3.31
CA HIS A 499 -0.05 23.30 3.14
C HIS A 499 1.08 24.14 3.72
N ARG A 500 1.09 25.47 3.48
CA ARG A 500 2.08 26.37 4.09
C ARG A 500 2.00 26.37 5.62
N TRP A 501 0.79 26.30 6.16
CA TRP A 501 0.58 26.16 7.61
C TRP A 501 1.11 24.82 8.12
N LEU A 502 0.78 23.70 7.48
CA LEU A 502 1.28 22.37 7.84
C LEU A 502 2.81 22.30 7.82
N ASP A 503 3.45 22.83 6.78
CA ASP A 503 4.91 22.88 6.66
C ASP A 503 5.55 23.72 7.78
N SER A 504 4.84 24.74 8.29
CA SER A 504 5.33 25.55 9.41
C SER A 504 5.30 24.84 10.76
N LEU A 505 4.51 23.76 10.91
CA LEU A 505 4.43 22.94 12.12
C LEU A 505 5.58 21.93 12.23
N LEU A 506 6.29 21.66 11.13
CA LEU A 506 7.42 20.75 11.14
C LEU A 506 8.63 21.41 11.82
N PRO A 507 9.32 20.69 12.72
CA PRO A 507 10.47 21.24 13.43
C PRO A 507 11.65 21.47 12.46
N LYS A 508 12.19 22.70 12.44
CA LYS A 508 13.25 23.11 11.48
C LYS A 508 14.61 22.49 11.78
N ASN A 509 14.87 22.15 13.04
CA ASN A 509 16.18 21.73 13.54
C ASN A 509 16.33 20.21 13.68
N ILE A 510 15.32 19.42 13.27
CA ILE A 510 15.35 17.95 13.32
C ILE A 510 15.65 17.39 11.93
N GLY A 511 16.26 16.20 11.86
CA GLY A 511 16.58 15.54 10.60
C GLY A 511 15.35 15.37 9.70
N LYS A 512 15.55 15.39 8.38
CA LYS A 512 14.48 15.37 7.36
C LYS A 512 13.59 14.11 7.32
N HIS A 513 13.89 13.10 8.13
CA HIS A 513 13.26 11.77 8.05
C HIS A 513 12.17 11.55 9.10
N PHE A 514 12.17 12.30 10.21
CA PHE A 514 11.20 12.16 11.29
C PHE A 514 11.19 13.41 12.19
N PRO A 515 10.02 13.91 12.64
CA PRO A 515 8.68 13.53 12.21
C PRO A 515 8.36 14.05 10.79
N LEU A 516 7.36 13.43 10.16
CA LEU A 516 6.79 13.83 8.86
C LEU A 516 5.33 14.22 9.12
N LEU A 517 4.68 14.90 8.17
CA LEU A 517 3.29 15.33 8.33
C LEU A 517 2.33 14.17 8.66
N GLN A 518 2.55 12.98 8.08
CA GLN A 518 1.78 11.77 8.38
C GLN A 518 1.94 11.25 9.82
N HIS A 519 3.03 11.61 10.51
CA HIS A 519 3.24 11.27 11.92
C HIS A 519 2.49 12.26 12.81
N LEU A 520 2.42 13.54 12.40
CA LEU A 520 1.68 14.57 13.12
C LEU A 520 0.16 14.42 12.91
N PHE A 521 -0.26 14.10 11.68
CA PHE A 521 -1.64 13.93 11.25
C PHE A 521 -1.77 12.58 10.54
N VAL A 522 -2.42 11.61 11.20
CA VAL A 522 -2.33 10.19 10.78
C VAL A 522 -3.00 9.89 9.44
N ASP A 523 -3.91 10.76 9.01
CA ASP A 523 -4.62 10.69 7.74
C ASP A 523 -4.09 11.71 6.71
N TYR A 524 -2.89 12.25 6.92
CA TYR A 524 -2.34 13.22 5.98
C TYR A 524 -2.04 12.60 4.61
N SER A 525 -2.66 13.17 3.58
CA SER A 525 -2.19 13.11 2.20
C SER A 525 -2.42 14.46 1.52
N PRO A 526 -1.61 14.86 0.52
CA PRO A 526 -1.82 16.11 -0.20
C PRO A 526 -3.25 16.24 -0.78
N ASP A 527 -3.79 15.12 -1.29
CA ASP A 527 -5.13 15.06 -1.87
C ASP A 527 -6.23 15.12 -0.81
N GLN A 528 -5.99 14.53 0.38
CA GLN A 528 -6.91 14.63 1.50
C GLN A 528 -7.09 16.08 1.96
N ILE A 529 -6.02 16.91 1.99
CA ILE A 529 -6.17 18.33 2.35
C ILE A 529 -7.09 19.05 1.37
N CYS A 530 -6.93 18.80 0.08
CA CYS A 530 -7.83 19.37 -0.93
C CYS A 530 -9.27 18.87 -0.71
N ASN A 531 -9.46 17.59 -0.44
CA ASN A 531 -10.78 17.01 -0.19
C ASN A 531 -11.45 17.60 1.08
N LEU A 532 -10.67 17.81 2.14
CA LEU A 532 -11.13 18.43 3.39
C LEU A 532 -11.65 19.85 3.17
N VAL A 533 -10.94 20.65 2.36
CA VAL A 533 -11.40 21.99 1.99
C VAL A 533 -12.76 21.90 1.29
N ILE A 534 -12.90 21.00 0.32
CA ILE A 534 -14.12 20.86 -0.47
C ILE A 534 -15.30 20.39 0.40
N GLU A 535 -15.07 19.42 1.29
CA GLU A 535 -16.08 19.01 2.26
C GLU A 535 -16.48 20.14 3.21
N THR A 536 -15.54 20.97 3.63
CA THR A 536 -15.82 22.12 4.51
C THR A 536 -16.70 23.15 3.80
N TYR A 537 -16.41 23.45 2.53
CA TYR A 537 -17.28 24.32 1.71
C TYR A 537 -18.70 23.74 1.57
N GLU A 538 -18.83 22.44 1.34
CA GLU A 538 -20.14 21.77 1.26
C GLU A 538 -20.88 21.78 2.61
N GLN A 539 -20.19 21.51 3.72
CA GLN A 539 -20.80 21.47 5.06
C GLN A 539 -21.25 22.85 5.52
N LEU A 540 -20.49 23.89 5.20
CA LEU A 540 -20.84 25.27 5.52
C LEU A 540 -21.84 25.88 4.51
N ASN A 541 -22.25 25.14 3.48
CA ASN A 541 -23.12 25.61 2.39
C ASN A 541 -22.64 26.92 1.74
N ILE A 542 -21.32 27.12 1.63
CA ILE A 542 -20.74 28.34 1.06
C ILE A 542 -20.79 28.22 -0.46
N SER A 543 -21.57 29.08 -1.12
CA SER A 543 -21.56 29.17 -2.58
C SER A 543 -20.20 29.69 -3.07
N ILE A 544 -19.65 28.99 -4.05
CA ILE A 544 -18.39 29.30 -4.71
C ILE A 544 -18.50 30.59 -5.54
N ASP A 545 -19.72 31.02 -5.92
CA ASP A 545 -19.97 32.18 -6.80
C ASP A 545 -20.09 33.51 -6.05
N ASN A 546 -20.19 33.48 -4.71
CA ASN A 546 -20.30 34.71 -3.91
C ASN A 546 -18.98 35.51 -3.92
N GLU A 547 -19.01 36.83 -3.73
CA GLU A 547 -17.77 37.61 -3.56
C GLU A 547 -16.94 37.10 -2.38
N GLU A 548 -15.61 37.11 -2.54
CA GLU A 548 -14.67 36.65 -1.52
C GLU A 548 -14.72 37.59 -0.31
N ASP A 549 -15.23 37.08 0.81
CA ASP A 549 -15.10 37.71 2.11
C ASP A 549 -13.94 37.06 2.85
N ASN A 550 -12.92 37.85 3.23
CA ASN A 550 -11.76 37.37 3.98
C ASN A 550 -12.18 36.62 5.26
N ASN A 551 -13.27 37.04 5.91
CA ASN A 551 -13.78 36.37 7.10
C ASN A 551 -14.30 34.96 6.80
N ARG A 552 -14.95 34.76 5.65
CA ARG A 552 -15.44 33.43 5.24
C ARG A 552 -14.28 32.50 4.88
N ARG A 553 -13.25 33.04 4.21
CA ARG A 553 -12.02 32.29 3.92
C ARG A 553 -11.35 31.84 5.21
N GLN A 554 -11.22 32.74 6.19
CA GLN A 554 -10.63 32.40 7.48
C GLN A 554 -11.46 31.35 8.22
N ASN A 555 -12.79 31.48 8.24
CA ASN A 555 -13.67 30.47 8.86
C ASN A 555 -13.50 29.06 8.24
N VAL A 556 -13.32 28.97 6.92
CA VAL A 556 -13.03 27.69 6.26
C VAL A 556 -11.67 27.13 6.72
N ILE A 557 -10.64 27.99 6.80
CA ILE A 557 -9.31 27.59 7.28
C ILE A 557 -9.39 27.10 8.73
N ASP A 558 -10.05 27.85 9.61
CA ASP A 558 -10.21 27.51 11.03
C ASP A 558 -10.94 26.16 11.19
N HIS A 559 -11.98 25.91 10.40
CA HIS A 559 -12.70 24.64 10.42
C HIS A 559 -11.86 23.47 9.88
N CYS A 560 -11.05 23.71 8.85
CA CYS A 560 -10.09 22.71 8.35
C CYS A 560 -9.01 22.41 9.40
N GLN A 561 -8.46 23.43 10.06
CA GLN A 561 -7.48 23.26 11.15
C GLN A 561 -8.09 22.49 12.32
N ALA A 562 -9.31 22.83 12.75
CA ALA A 562 -10.02 22.11 13.80
C ALA A 562 -10.25 20.63 13.43
N ARG A 563 -10.56 20.32 12.16
CA ARG A 563 -10.65 18.94 11.66
C ARG A 563 -9.32 18.21 11.69
N LEU A 564 -8.24 18.84 11.24
CA LEU A 564 -6.88 18.26 11.27
C LEU A 564 -6.42 18.02 12.71
N LEU A 565 -6.74 18.91 13.65
CA LEU A 565 -6.41 18.70 15.06
C LEU A 565 -7.08 17.44 15.64
N ARG A 566 -8.28 17.07 15.19
CA ARG A 566 -8.94 15.81 15.62
C ARG A 566 -8.21 14.56 15.14
N THR A 567 -7.53 14.62 14.00
CA THR A 567 -6.75 13.49 13.45
C THR A 567 -5.26 13.58 13.80
N SER A 568 -4.87 14.58 14.57
CA SER A 568 -3.49 14.72 15.01
C SER A 568 -3.13 13.73 16.10
N SER A 569 -1.91 13.19 16.03
CA SER A 569 -1.33 12.34 17.07
C SER A 569 -0.63 13.18 18.14
N PHE A 570 -0.24 12.57 19.25
CA PHE A 570 0.54 13.26 20.30
C PHE A 570 1.93 13.72 19.83
N ASP A 571 2.42 13.27 18.66
CA ASP A 571 3.65 13.80 18.07
C ASP A 571 3.51 15.28 17.66
N LEU A 572 2.29 15.79 17.41
CA LEU A 572 2.05 17.21 17.11
C LEU A 572 2.41 18.13 18.29
N PRO A 573 1.76 18.03 19.47
CA PRO A 573 2.12 18.88 20.60
C PRO A 573 3.57 18.65 21.07
N LEU A 574 4.12 17.45 20.89
CA LEU A 574 5.55 17.19 21.13
C LEU A 574 6.45 18.02 20.22
N ALA A 575 6.25 17.96 18.90
CA ALA A 575 7.07 18.71 17.95
C ALA A 575 6.99 20.23 18.18
N LEU A 576 5.79 20.75 18.47
CA LEU A 576 5.56 22.17 18.72
C LEU A 576 6.20 22.65 20.03
N SER A 577 6.30 21.80 21.05
CA SER A 577 6.89 22.16 22.34
C SER A 577 8.41 22.39 22.32
N LEU A 578 9.08 22.03 21.22
CA LEU A 578 10.52 22.31 21.03
C LEU A 578 10.81 23.79 20.75
N GLU A 579 9.85 24.51 20.16
CA GLU A 579 9.96 25.94 19.86
C GLU A 579 8.85 26.69 20.62
N GLU A 580 9.22 27.39 21.70
CA GLU A 580 8.27 28.15 22.54
C GLU A 580 7.81 29.45 21.85
N THR A 581 6.90 29.33 20.89
CA THR A 581 6.18 30.47 20.30
C THR A 581 4.75 30.55 20.84
N ARG A 582 4.17 31.76 20.83
CA ARG A 582 2.77 31.96 21.26
C ARG A 582 1.78 31.17 20.39
N GLU A 583 2.07 31.06 19.10
CA GLU A 583 1.25 30.32 18.15
C GLU A 583 1.29 28.81 18.45
N ASN A 584 2.47 28.24 18.70
CA ASN A 584 2.63 26.84 19.07
C ASN A 584 1.90 26.50 20.38
N GLN A 585 2.02 27.35 21.40
CA GLN A 585 1.34 27.15 22.67
C GLN A 585 -0.20 27.17 22.52
N ASN A 586 -0.73 28.07 21.69
CA ASN A 586 -2.17 28.10 21.39
C ASN A 586 -2.65 26.81 20.69
N ILE A 587 -1.86 26.27 19.75
CA ILE A 587 -2.19 25.00 19.07
C ILE A 587 -2.13 23.82 20.05
N ILE A 588 -1.14 23.81 20.95
CA ILE A 588 -1.04 22.80 22.02
C ILE A 588 -2.28 22.87 22.92
N ASP A 589 -2.73 24.06 23.32
CA ASP A 589 -3.95 24.23 24.13
C ASP A 589 -5.18 23.69 23.40
N GLN A 590 -5.36 24.05 22.13
CA GLN A 590 -6.45 23.53 21.30
C GLN A 590 -6.40 22.00 21.16
N TYR A 591 -5.20 21.42 21.04
CA TYR A 591 -5.02 19.97 20.99
C TYR A 591 -5.56 19.31 22.26
N TYR A 592 -5.15 19.79 23.44
CA TYR A 592 -5.62 19.23 24.72
C TYR A 592 -7.13 19.41 24.90
N ASP A 593 -7.69 20.58 24.58
CA ASP A 593 -9.14 20.83 24.66
C ASP A 593 -9.94 19.84 23.80
N VAL A 594 -9.46 19.58 22.59
CA VAL A 594 -10.09 18.64 21.66
C VAL A 594 -9.95 17.19 22.16
N HIS A 595 -8.74 16.73 22.43
CA HIS A 595 -8.47 15.31 22.74
C HIS A 595 -8.91 14.88 24.14
N GLN A 596 -8.95 15.78 25.12
CA GLN A 596 -9.58 15.49 26.42
C GLN A 596 -11.10 15.33 26.30
N SER A 597 -11.72 15.97 25.32
CA SER A 597 -13.16 15.83 25.06
C SER A 597 -13.53 14.54 24.31
N ILE A 598 -12.58 14.01 23.52
CA ILE A 598 -12.71 12.83 22.66
C ILE A 598 -12.33 11.58 23.45
N ASN A 599 -13.33 10.90 24.00
CA ASN A 599 -13.16 9.60 24.65
C ASN A 599 -13.96 8.55 23.88
N PHE A 600 -13.33 7.43 23.52
CA PHE A 600 -13.97 6.33 22.79
C PHE A 600 -15.28 5.85 23.42
N SER A 601 -15.31 5.61 24.74
CA SER A 601 -16.53 5.15 25.43
C SER A 601 -17.63 6.22 25.41
N LYS A 602 -17.24 7.50 25.58
CA LYS A 602 -18.16 8.64 25.54
C LYS A 602 -18.73 8.84 24.14
N LEU A 603 -17.92 8.69 23.09
CA LEU A 603 -18.34 8.80 21.70
C LEU A 603 -19.36 7.73 21.33
N ILE A 604 -19.13 6.48 21.74
CA ILE A 604 -20.10 5.39 21.55
C ILE A 604 -21.40 5.73 22.27
N GLN A 605 -21.32 6.15 23.53
CA GLN A 605 -22.51 6.46 24.33
C GLN A 605 -23.32 7.60 23.72
N GLN A 606 -22.69 8.72 23.37
CA GLN A 606 -23.34 9.86 22.70
C GLN A 606 -23.98 9.46 21.38
N SER A 607 -23.33 8.58 20.62
CA SER A 607 -23.86 8.12 19.32
C SER A 607 -25.06 7.19 19.48
N LEU A 608 -25.12 6.40 20.56
CA LEU A 608 -26.26 5.54 20.87
C LEU A 608 -27.43 6.31 21.50
N GLU A 609 -27.15 7.37 22.26
CA GLU A 609 -28.14 8.28 22.87
C GLU A 609 -28.84 9.16 21.83
N ASN A 610 -28.14 9.52 20.75
CA ASN A 610 -28.75 10.23 19.62
C ASN A 610 -29.70 9.31 18.84
N GLU A 611 -31.00 9.41 19.12
CA GLU A 611 -32.03 8.58 18.48
C GLU A 611 -32.19 8.84 16.97
N THR A 612 -31.79 10.01 16.47
CA THR A 612 -32.22 10.48 15.14
C THR A 612 -31.20 10.27 14.00
N ASN A 613 -29.93 9.98 14.28
CA ASN A 613 -28.97 9.52 13.25
C ASN A 613 -27.61 9.10 13.84
N ILE A 614 -27.20 7.84 13.63
CA ILE A 614 -25.82 7.42 13.93
C ILE A 614 -24.93 7.70 12.72
N ILE A 615 -24.02 8.65 12.84
CA ILE A 615 -23.10 9.05 11.77
C ILE A 615 -21.97 8.01 11.65
N PRO A 616 -21.60 7.57 10.43
CA PRO A 616 -20.48 6.67 10.24
C PRO A 616 -19.16 7.39 10.51
N ARG A 617 -18.20 6.71 11.14
CA ARG A 617 -16.95 7.33 11.61
C ARG A 617 -15.73 6.47 11.29
N VAL A 618 -14.60 7.15 11.14
CA VAL A 618 -13.28 6.54 11.04
C VAL A 618 -12.51 6.87 12.31
N ILE A 619 -11.93 5.86 12.97
CA ILE A 619 -11.13 6.02 14.18
C ILE A 619 -9.75 5.46 13.90
N TYR A 620 -8.73 6.27 14.12
CA TYR A 620 -7.34 5.85 14.08
C TYR A 620 -6.84 5.61 15.51
N THR A 621 -6.06 4.56 15.71
CA THR A 621 -5.53 4.23 17.05
C THR A 621 -4.20 3.49 16.97
N TYR A 622 -3.36 3.63 17.99
CA TYR A 622 -2.16 2.81 18.16
C TYR A 622 -2.40 1.57 19.03
N THR A 623 -3.63 1.39 19.54
CA THR A 623 -4.03 0.19 20.29
C THR A 623 -3.74 -1.07 19.46
N GLN A 624 -3.20 -2.12 20.07
CA GLN A 624 -2.93 -3.36 19.35
C GLN A 624 -4.23 -4.03 18.86
N MET A 625 -4.19 -4.57 17.63
CA MET A 625 -5.35 -5.20 16.96
C MET A 625 -5.95 -6.39 17.74
N PHE A 626 -5.15 -7.10 18.54
CA PHE A 626 -5.61 -8.25 19.33
C PHE A 626 -6.09 -7.87 20.73
N HIS A 627 -5.89 -6.63 21.16
CA HIS A 627 -6.32 -6.18 22.48
C HIS A 627 -7.84 -5.98 22.49
N THR A 628 -8.51 -6.42 23.55
CA THR A 628 -9.97 -6.30 23.71
C THR A 628 -10.34 -4.86 24.05
N ILE A 629 -11.43 -4.36 23.46
CA ILE A 629 -11.97 -3.05 23.82
C ILE A 629 -12.85 -3.21 25.05
N ASN A 630 -12.48 -2.57 26.14
CA ASN A 630 -13.17 -2.71 27.41
C ASN A 630 -14.51 -1.95 27.40
N LYS A 631 -15.54 -2.52 28.06
CA LYS A 631 -16.84 -1.87 28.33
C LYS A 631 -17.67 -1.50 27.08
N LEU A 632 -17.73 -2.37 26.07
CA LEU A 632 -18.65 -2.19 24.94
C LEU A 632 -20.12 -2.42 25.37
N PRO A 633 -21.07 -1.55 25.00
CA PRO A 633 -22.49 -1.76 25.23
C PRO A 633 -23.04 -2.95 24.43
N ASN A 634 -24.10 -3.61 24.94
CA ASN A 634 -24.76 -4.75 24.27
C ASN A 634 -25.30 -4.43 22.86
N ASN A 635 -25.49 -3.15 22.53
CA ASN A 635 -25.97 -2.68 21.23
C ASN A 635 -24.84 -2.48 20.21
N VAL A 636 -23.59 -2.82 20.57
CA VAL A 636 -22.40 -2.65 19.75
C VAL A 636 -21.75 -4.02 19.53
N GLU A 637 -21.36 -4.31 18.30
CA GLU A 637 -20.65 -5.54 17.94
C GLU A 637 -19.30 -5.19 17.30
N GLU A 638 -18.25 -5.94 17.62
CA GLU A 638 -16.92 -5.79 17.00
C GLU A 638 -16.59 -6.98 16.10
N ILE A 639 -16.00 -6.69 14.93
CA ILE A 639 -15.53 -7.69 13.96
C ILE A 639 -14.19 -7.22 13.37
N LYS A 640 -13.29 -8.16 13.12
CA LYS A 640 -12.02 -7.91 12.41
C LYS A 640 -12.21 -8.09 10.90
N LEU A 641 -11.57 -7.26 10.09
CA LEU A 641 -11.65 -7.40 8.63
C LEU A 641 -11.08 -8.75 8.14
N SER A 642 -9.98 -9.22 8.75
CA SER A 642 -9.41 -10.56 8.54
C SER A 642 -10.35 -11.74 8.83
N ALA A 643 -11.50 -11.51 9.48
CA ALA A 643 -12.49 -12.57 9.65
C ALA A 643 -13.18 -12.94 8.32
N PHE A 644 -13.17 -12.05 7.33
CA PHE A 644 -13.76 -12.28 6.02
C PHE A 644 -12.71 -12.83 5.07
N LYS A 645 -13.02 -13.97 4.44
CA LYS A 645 -12.17 -14.56 3.42
C LYS A 645 -12.57 -14.13 2.01
N THR A 646 -13.83 -13.76 1.81
CA THR A 646 -14.37 -13.35 0.52
C THR A 646 -15.11 -12.02 0.63
N GLU A 647 -15.15 -11.27 -0.47
CA GLU A 647 -15.94 -10.05 -0.58
C GLU A 647 -17.43 -10.34 -0.38
N LEU A 648 -17.91 -11.53 -0.78
CA LEU A 648 -19.31 -11.94 -0.61
C LEU A 648 -19.68 -12.08 0.87
N GLU A 649 -18.80 -12.64 1.70
CA GLU A 649 -19.02 -12.74 3.15
C GLU A 649 -19.15 -11.36 3.79
N LEU A 650 -18.27 -10.43 3.42
CA LEU A 650 -18.30 -9.04 3.88
C LEU A 650 -19.60 -8.34 3.47
N THR A 651 -19.95 -8.41 2.18
CA THR A 651 -21.18 -7.82 1.62
C THR A 651 -22.43 -8.38 2.31
N ASN A 652 -22.50 -9.70 2.48
CA ASN A 652 -23.62 -10.34 3.18
C ASN A 652 -23.71 -9.93 4.65
N ARG A 653 -22.57 -9.77 5.33
CA ARG A 653 -22.54 -9.34 6.73
C ARG A 653 -23.02 -7.90 6.89
N ILE A 654 -22.64 -7.00 5.98
CA ILE A 654 -23.08 -5.60 5.96
C ILE A 654 -24.58 -5.51 5.62
N LYS A 655 -25.04 -6.27 4.60
CA LYS A 655 -26.47 -6.39 4.27
C LYS A 655 -27.29 -6.84 5.47
N ARG A 656 -26.86 -7.91 6.16
CA ARG A 656 -27.52 -8.41 7.37
C ARG A 656 -27.56 -7.34 8.47
N HIS A 657 -26.48 -6.57 8.66
CA HIS A 657 -26.46 -5.49 9.64
C HIS A 657 -27.52 -4.43 9.37
N TYR A 658 -27.68 -3.98 8.13
CA TYR A 658 -28.70 -2.96 7.80
C TYR A 658 -30.13 -3.51 7.72
N GLN A 659 -30.29 -4.82 7.48
CA GLN A 659 -31.61 -5.45 7.30
C GLN A 659 -32.18 -6.15 8.55
N ALA A 660 -31.34 -6.60 9.49
CA ALA A 660 -31.77 -7.41 10.63
C ALA A 660 -32.75 -6.65 11.54
N SER A 661 -33.43 -7.33 12.47
CA SER A 661 -34.24 -6.73 13.54
C SER A 661 -33.55 -6.80 14.91
N THR A 662 -32.23 -7.03 14.94
CA THR A 662 -31.42 -7.14 16.16
C THR A 662 -31.31 -5.82 16.93
N ASN A 663 -31.04 -5.91 18.25
CA ASN A 663 -30.77 -4.75 19.12
C ASN A 663 -29.42 -4.07 18.82
N ILE A 664 -28.56 -4.68 18.01
CA ILE A 664 -27.27 -4.13 17.60
C ILE A 664 -27.51 -2.94 16.66
N ARG A 665 -27.11 -1.75 17.11
CA ARG A 665 -27.22 -0.49 16.35
C ARG A 665 -25.89 -0.09 15.70
N LEU A 666 -24.76 -0.50 16.27
CA LEU A 666 -23.43 -0.12 15.80
C LEU A 666 -22.55 -1.34 15.55
N LEU A 667 -21.95 -1.41 14.36
CA LEU A 667 -20.95 -2.42 14.00
C LEU A 667 -19.57 -1.76 13.91
N LEU A 668 -18.60 -2.24 14.68
CA LEU A 668 -17.21 -1.81 14.64
C LEU A 668 -16.41 -2.78 13.79
N ILE A 669 -15.83 -2.30 12.69
CA ILE A 669 -14.91 -3.08 11.86
C ILE A 669 -13.49 -2.64 12.17
N ARG A 670 -12.70 -3.53 12.77
CA ARG A 670 -11.29 -3.33 13.08
C ARG A 670 -10.46 -3.72 11.87
N VAL A 671 -9.57 -2.84 11.45
CA VAL A 671 -8.69 -2.99 10.29
C VAL A 671 -7.25 -2.82 10.76
N ASP A 672 -6.41 -3.82 10.50
CA ASP A 672 -4.96 -3.68 10.61
C ASP A 672 -4.48 -2.88 9.40
N TYR A 673 -4.24 -1.58 9.60
CA TYR A 673 -3.92 -0.66 8.51
C TYR A 673 -2.70 -1.13 7.72
N HIS A 674 -1.79 -1.86 8.35
CA HIS A 674 -0.51 -2.20 7.74
C HIS A 674 -0.61 -3.45 6.88
N ASN A 675 -1.27 -4.47 7.40
CA ASN A 675 -1.41 -5.76 6.72
C ASN A 675 -2.62 -5.81 5.76
N GLU A 676 -3.67 -5.02 6.02
CA GLU A 676 -4.96 -5.13 5.33
C GLU A 676 -5.26 -3.91 4.42
N HIS A 677 -4.30 -3.00 4.18
CA HIS A 677 -4.51 -1.78 3.38
C HIS A 677 -5.09 -2.02 1.99
N GLN A 678 -4.73 -3.14 1.35
CA GLN A 678 -5.20 -3.51 0.01
C GLN A 678 -6.71 -3.79 -0.05
N HIS A 679 -7.35 -4.12 1.08
CA HIS A 679 -8.77 -4.40 1.17
C HIS A 679 -9.62 -3.15 1.45
N ILE A 680 -9.00 -2.02 1.78
CA ILE A 680 -9.70 -0.79 2.21
C ILE A 680 -10.56 -0.22 1.07
N LEU A 681 -10.08 -0.25 -0.18
CA LEU A 681 -10.86 0.20 -1.34
C LEU A 681 -12.12 -0.66 -1.53
N SER A 682 -11.99 -1.99 -1.52
CA SER A 682 -13.14 -2.91 -1.63
C SER A 682 -14.12 -2.69 -0.47
N LEU A 683 -13.61 -2.57 0.77
CA LEU A 683 -14.42 -2.31 1.96
C LEU A 683 -15.23 -1.02 1.83
N LYS A 684 -14.59 0.08 1.41
CA LYS A 684 -15.25 1.37 1.18
C LYS A 684 -16.43 1.23 0.23
N HIS A 685 -16.24 0.60 -0.92
CA HIS A 685 -17.31 0.51 -1.92
C HIS A 685 -18.41 -0.47 -1.54
N VAL A 686 -18.11 -1.55 -0.82
CA VAL A 686 -19.15 -2.40 -0.24
C VAL A 686 -20.01 -1.62 0.75
N LEU A 687 -19.39 -0.80 1.63
CA LEU A 687 -20.11 0.05 2.58
C LEU A 687 -20.99 1.08 1.85
N LEU A 688 -20.47 1.76 0.82
CA LEU A 688 -21.23 2.75 0.05
C LEU A 688 -22.36 2.13 -0.78
N ASN A 689 -22.15 0.96 -1.37
CA ASN A 689 -23.14 0.30 -2.21
C ASN A 689 -24.31 -0.26 -1.39
N GLU A 690 -24.02 -0.84 -0.23
CA GLU A 690 -24.99 -1.49 0.64
C GLU A 690 -25.58 -0.56 1.71
N HIS A 691 -25.11 0.68 1.78
CA HIS A 691 -25.68 1.67 2.68
C HIS A 691 -27.17 1.88 2.37
N VAL A 692 -28.01 1.58 3.36
CA VAL A 692 -29.43 1.91 3.33
C VAL A 692 -29.61 3.17 4.18
N ASN A 693 -30.36 4.17 3.67
CA ASN A 693 -30.71 5.40 4.39
C ASN A 693 -31.66 5.17 5.60
N LYS A 694 -31.55 4.03 6.29
CA LYS A 694 -32.27 3.74 7.53
C LYS A 694 -31.41 4.24 8.70
N ASN A 695 -31.92 5.24 9.41
CA ASN A 695 -31.16 6.09 10.34
C ASN A 695 -30.76 5.44 11.69
N ASP A 696 -31.20 4.21 11.95
CA ASP A 696 -31.05 3.61 13.29
C ASP A 696 -29.77 2.78 13.45
N ARG A 697 -29.05 2.48 12.35
CA ARG A 697 -27.88 1.61 12.33
C ARG A 697 -26.71 2.15 11.54
N CYS A 698 -25.50 1.89 12.02
CA CYS A 698 -24.29 2.39 11.40
C CYS A 698 -23.09 1.44 11.55
N VAL A 699 -22.04 1.73 10.78
CA VAL A 699 -20.76 1.02 10.79
C VAL A 699 -19.65 2.03 11.06
N TRP A 700 -18.76 1.73 12.01
CA TRP A 700 -17.53 2.48 12.26
C TRP A 700 -16.32 1.67 11.85
N LEU A 701 -15.30 2.36 11.35
CA LEU A 701 -14.02 1.78 10.96
C LEU A 701 -12.98 2.15 12.02
N ILE A 702 -12.26 1.16 12.52
CA ILE A 702 -11.16 1.35 13.48
C ILE A 702 -9.86 0.88 12.82
N PHE A 703 -9.03 1.83 12.40
CA PHE A 703 -7.71 1.57 11.84
C PHE A 703 -6.67 1.47 12.96
N HIS A 704 -6.09 0.29 13.12
CA HIS A 704 -4.99 0.02 14.01
C HIS A 704 -3.68 0.35 13.30
N LEU A 705 -3.05 1.44 13.73
CA LEU A 705 -1.82 1.99 13.16
C LEU A 705 -0.58 1.52 13.92
N GLN A 706 0.59 1.69 13.30
CA GLN A 706 1.89 1.54 13.94
C GLN A 706 2.76 2.75 13.61
N ARG A 707 3.12 3.53 14.62
CA ARG A 707 3.86 4.80 14.52
C ARG A 707 5.14 4.67 13.69
N ASN A 708 5.91 3.61 13.89
CA ASN A 708 7.16 3.31 13.20
C ASN A 708 7.02 2.94 11.71
N LEU A 709 5.81 2.59 11.25
CA LEU A 709 5.57 2.09 9.90
C LEU A 709 4.63 2.98 9.09
N LEU A 710 4.20 4.14 9.62
CA LEU A 710 3.30 5.06 8.92
C LEU A 710 3.87 5.56 7.58
N ASN A 711 5.20 5.60 7.44
CA ASN A 711 5.89 6.02 6.22
C ASN A 711 6.02 4.96 5.13
N GLN A 712 5.63 3.71 5.39
CA GLN A 712 5.86 2.61 4.46
C GLN A 712 4.66 2.34 3.55
N ILE A 713 3.50 2.93 3.85
CA ILE A 713 2.24 2.60 3.22
C ILE A 713 1.62 3.87 2.66
N ASN A 714 1.43 3.90 1.34
CA ASN A 714 0.62 4.91 0.69
C ASN A 714 -0.78 4.33 0.48
N ASN A 715 -1.73 4.80 1.28
CA ASN A 715 -3.13 4.52 1.07
C ASN A 715 -3.89 5.84 0.92
N ASP A 716 -4.26 6.15 -0.31
CA ASP A 716 -4.89 7.42 -0.67
C ASP A 716 -6.43 7.29 -0.78
N VAL A 717 -7.01 6.20 -0.25
CA VAL A 717 -8.47 5.98 -0.29
C VAL A 717 -9.19 6.94 0.65
N LEU A 718 -10.09 7.76 0.11
CA LEU A 718 -10.78 8.81 0.87
C LEU A 718 -12.17 8.36 1.34
N PHE A 719 -12.47 8.52 2.63
CA PHE A 719 -13.81 8.27 3.20
C PHE A 719 -14.62 9.56 3.30
N ASN A 720 -15.20 9.97 2.17
CA ASN A 720 -15.91 11.24 2.11
C ASN A 720 -17.12 11.28 3.06
N LYS A 721 -17.28 12.38 3.80
CA LYS A 721 -18.34 12.65 4.81
C LYS A 721 -18.28 11.81 6.08
N TRP A 722 -17.22 11.02 6.29
CA TRP A 722 -17.02 10.26 7.52
C TRP A 722 -16.03 11.06 8.39
N PRO A 723 -16.46 11.63 9.53
CA PRO A 723 -15.50 12.28 10.41
C PRO A 723 -14.48 11.26 10.91
N ALA A 724 -13.22 11.67 10.83
CA ALA A 724 -12.08 10.94 11.33
C ALA A 724 -11.64 11.49 12.69
N ASP A 725 -11.33 10.60 13.63
CA ASP A 725 -10.85 10.93 14.97
C ASP A 725 -9.63 10.07 15.30
N MET A 726 -8.56 10.67 15.82
CA MET A 726 -7.41 9.95 16.36
C MET A 726 -7.60 9.71 17.85
N ILE A 727 -7.48 8.46 18.29
CA ILE A 727 -7.54 8.04 19.69
C ILE A 727 -6.37 7.10 19.95
N ASP A 728 -5.30 7.59 20.57
CA ASP A 728 -4.05 6.84 20.78
C ASP A 728 -4.29 5.47 21.43
N ASP A 729 -5.02 5.42 22.54
CA ASP A 729 -5.43 4.20 23.23
C ASP A 729 -6.96 4.18 23.41
N LEU A 730 -7.62 3.14 22.90
CA LEU A 730 -9.07 2.96 23.01
C LEU A 730 -9.54 2.68 24.44
N ASN A 731 -8.66 2.16 25.30
CA ASN A 731 -8.97 1.69 26.65
C ASN A 731 -8.51 2.65 27.75
N ASN A 732 -7.49 3.46 27.50
CA ASN A 732 -6.94 4.41 28.48
C ASN A 732 -6.94 5.85 27.93
N HIS A 733 -7.34 6.81 28.77
CA HIS A 733 -7.46 8.23 28.42
C HIS A 733 -6.42 9.11 29.11
N GLN A 734 -5.35 8.52 29.64
CA GLN A 734 -4.29 9.26 30.32
C GLN A 734 -3.31 9.85 29.30
N PHE A 735 -3.37 11.17 29.12
CA PHE A 735 -2.38 11.93 28.37
C PHE A 735 -1.20 12.33 29.26
N ILE A 736 -0.04 12.58 28.66
CA ILE A 736 1.04 13.27 29.36
C ILE A 736 0.54 14.68 29.74
N PRO A 737 0.62 15.09 31.01
CA PRO A 737 0.23 16.44 31.41
C PRO A 737 1.03 17.54 30.71
N LYS A 738 0.40 18.70 30.48
CA LYS A 738 1.04 19.83 29.78
C LYS A 738 2.29 20.34 30.50
N GLU A 739 2.31 20.28 31.83
CA GLU A 739 3.45 20.68 32.65
C GLU A 739 4.70 19.83 32.35
N ILE A 740 4.50 18.55 32.06
CA ILE A 740 5.58 17.62 31.73
C ILE A 740 6.04 17.84 30.29
N LEU A 741 5.11 18.05 29.35
CA LEU A 741 5.43 18.34 27.95
C LEU A 741 6.29 19.61 27.79
N ASN A 742 6.02 20.64 28.59
CA ASN A 742 6.77 21.88 28.55
C ASN A 742 8.13 21.80 29.26
N ASN A 743 8.39 20.73 30.03
CA ASN A 743 9.66 20.56 30.75
C ASN A 743 10.62 19.62 29.98
N PRO A 744 11.77 20.10 29.47
CA PRO A 744 12.75 19.27 28.78
C PRO A 744 13.53 18.30 29.70
N SER A 745 13.49 18.50 31.02
CA SER A 745 14.35 17.80 31.98
C SER A 745 13.96 16.34 32.18
N TYR A 746 14.88 15.42 31.91
CA TYR A 746 14.73 14.00 32.27
C TYR A 746 14.61 13.77 33.79
N HIS A 747 15.35 14.55 34.59
CA HIS A 747 15.36 14.37 36.04
C HIS A 747 13.98 14.66 36.64
N ASP A 748 13.34 15.74 36.20
CA ASP A 748 12.00 16.11 36.70
C ASP A 748 10.94 15.10 36.25
N LEU A 749 11.12 14.50 35.07
CA LEU A 749 10.24 13.48 34.53
C LEU A 749 10.32 12.17 35.31
N VAL A 750 11.53 11.66 35.54
CA VAL A 750 11.76 10.34 36.15
C VAL A 750 11.42 10.31 37.66
N LEU A 751 11.45 11.46 38.32
CA LEU A 751 11.10 11.58 39.74
C LEU A 751 9.59 11.52 40.01
N GLN A 752 8.77 11.66 38.98
CA GLN A 752 7.32 11.55 39.11
C GLN A 752 6.91 10.10 39.38
N PRO A 753 6.02 9.83 40.35
CA PRO A 753 5.64 8.48 40.75
C PRO A 753 4.96 7.66 39.63
N GLN A 754 4.39 8.33 38.63
CA GLN A 754 3.67 7.71 37.50
C GLN A 754 4.60 7.13 36.43
N TYR A 755 5.86 7.57 36.36
CA TYR A 755 6.84 7.17 35.33
C TYR A 755 8.01 6.37 35.91
N ILE A 756 7.82 5.80 37.10
CA ILE A 756 8.77 4.85 37.68
C ILE A 756 8.72 3.55 36.88
N LEU A 757 9.88 2.95 36.65
CA LEU A 757 10.00 1.64 35.99
C LEU A 757 9.12 0.59 36.68
N THR A 758 8.37 -0.17 35.90
CA THR A 758 7.68 -1.36 36.39
C THR A 758 8.72 -2.44 36.73
N GLU A 759 8.35 -3.40 37.60
CA GLU A 759 9.26 -4.47 38.01
C GLU A 759 9.84 -5.23 36.81
N CYS A 760 9.02 -5.58 35.82
CA CYS A 760 9.47 -6.28 34.62
C CYS A 760 10.49 -5.45 33.79
N ILE A 761 10.24 -4.15 33.59
CA ILE A 761 11.16 -3.31 32.80
C ILE A 761 12.48 -3.14 33.53
N PHE A 762 12.45 -3.02 34.87
CA PHE A 762 13.65 -2.96 35.68
C PHE A 762 14.49 -4.24 35.55
N ASP A 763 13.84 -5.40 35.64
CA ASP A 763 14.48 -6.70 35.51
C ASP A 763 15.13 -6.87 34.11
N ASP A 764 14.43 -6.48 33.04
CA ASP A 764 14.96 -6.47 31.66
C ASP A 764 16.13 -5.49 31.47
N LEU A 765 16.13 -4.36 32.18
CA LEU A 765 17.22 -3.39 32.16
C LEU A 765 18.49 -3.96 32.82
N ILE A 766 18.35 -4.70 33.92
CA ILE A 766 19.48 -5.36 34.57
C ILE A 766 20.13 -6.40 33.64
N ASP A 767 19.35 -7.22 32.95
CA ASP A 767 19.89 -8.20 31.99
C ASP A 767 20.69 -7.50 30.88
N ARG A 768 20.11 -6.44 30.29
CA ARG A 768 20.78 -5.61 29.29
C ARG A 768 22.08 -5.01 29.82
N CYS A 769 22.10 -4.47 31.03
CA CYS A 769 23.32 -3.95 31.64
C CYS A 769 24.37 -5.05 31.84
N LEU A 770 23.99 -6.23 32.34
CA LEU A 770 24.91 -7.35 32.56
C LEU A 770 25.52 -7.88 31.26
N SER A 771 24.77 -7.82 30.16
CA SER A 771 25.24 -8.22 28.82
C SER A 771 26.38 -7.34 28.29
N LYS A 772 26.52 -6.10 28.79
CA LYS A 772 27.57 -5.14 28.39
C LYS A 772 28.93 -5.37 29.05
N PHE A 773 29.03 -6.28 30.02
CA PHE A 773 30.30 -6.60 30.68
C PHE A 773 31.07 -7.67 29.91
N ARG A 774 32.26 -7.32 29.42
CA ARG A 774 33.20 -8.27 28.83
C ARG A 774 34.23 -8.67 29.87
N TYR A 775 34.12 -9.90 30.37
CA TYR A 775 35.07 -10.43 31.34
C TYR A 775 36.33 -10.95 30.64
N ILE A 776 37.48 -10.46 31.08
CA ILE A 776 38.78 -11.00 30.69
C ILE A 776 39.17 -12.04 31.73
N VAL A 777 39.31 -13.29 31.30
CA VAL A 777 39.76 -14.42 32.12
C VAL A 777 41.04 -15.01 31.52
N PRO A 778 41.97 -15.51 32.36
CA PRO A 778 43.24 -16.06 31.90
C PRO A 778 43.09 -17.40 31.14
N HIS A 779 42.02 -18.19 31.39
CA HIS A 779 41.81 -19.49 30.75
C HIS A 779 40.43 -19.68 30.11
N LYS A 780 40.40 -20.47 29.03
CA LYS A 780 39.17 -20.83 28.29
C LYS A 780 38.16 -21.64 29.13
N ASN A 781 38.60 -22.40 30.13
CA ASN A 781 37.68 -23.16 30.99
C ASN A 781 36.86 -22.24 31.90
N ASP A 782 37.40 -21.07 32.24
CA ASP A 782 36.73 -20.08 33.09
C ASP A 782 35.63 -19.31 32.34
N GLU A 783 35.67 -19.29 31.01
CA GLU A 783 34.60 -18.74 30.16
C GLU A 783 33.26 -19.42 30.42
N ARG A 784 33.26 -20.72 30.74
CA ARG A 784 32.02 -21.45 31.08
C ARG A 784 31.44 -21.02 32.43
N LEU A 785 32.30 -20.70 33.40
CA LEU A 785 31.91 -20.26 34.74
C LEU A 785 31.31 -18.84 34.72
N ILE A 786 31.73 -18.01 33.77
CA ILE A 786 31.23 -16.64 33.58
C ILE A 786 29.71 -16.63 33.33
N ASN A 787 29.19 -17.52 32.48
CA ASN A 787 27.75 -17.55 32.19
C ASN A 787 26.93 -17.96 33.42
N THR A 788 27.38 -18.96 34.18
CA THR A 788 26.74 -19.36 35.44
C THR A 788 26.80 -18.24 36.49
N ARG A 789 27.90 -17.49 36.55
CA ARG A 789 28.05 -16.32 37.43
C ARG A 789 27.10 -15.18 37.04
N ARG A 790 26.99 -14.86 35.75
CA ARG A 790 26.05 -13.83 35.25
C ARG A 790 24.61 -14.15 35.65
N GLU A 791 24.17 -15.39 35.43
CA GLU A 791 22.83 -15.84 35.84
C GLU A 791 22.64 -15.72 37.36
N LYS A 792 23.64 -16.14 38.15
CA LYS A 792 23.59 -16.00 39.62
C LYS A 792 23.47 -14.54 40.04
N ASN A 793 24.21 -13.62 39.42
CA ASN A 793 24.17 -12.19 39.72
C ASN A 793 22.81 -11.58 39.33
N PHE A 794 22.29 -11.94 38.16
CA PHE A 794 20.97 -11.53 37.69
C PHE A 794 19.86 -11.92 38.69
N GLN A 795 19.81 -13.19 39.08
CA GLN A 795 18.81 -13.71 40.02
C GLN A 795 18.86 -13.02 41.40
N GLN A 796 20.05 -12.63 41.86
CA GLN A 796 20.21 -11.97 43.16
C GLN A 796 19.78 -10.51 43.15
N ILE A 797 19.97 -9.81 42.03
CA ILE A 797 19.53 -8.42 41.88
C ILE A 797 18.01 -8.33 41.72
N ILE A 798 17.38 -9.32 41.08
CA ILE A 798 15.93 -9.28 40.79
C ILE A 798 15.06 -9.82 41.92
N ARG A 799 15.63 -10.61 42.83
CA ARG A 799 14.86 -11.27 43.90
C ARG A 799 13.96 -10.27 44.67
N PRO A 800 12.63 -10.50 44.71
CA PRO A 800 11.69 -9.56 45.31
C PRO A 800 11.82 -9.51 46.84
N LYS A 801 11.33 -8.42 47.44
CA LYS A 801 11.36 -8.18 48.88
C LYS A 801 10.52 -9.23 49.63
N ASP A 802 11.15 -10.05 50.47
CA ASP A 802 10.42 -10.86 51.44
C ASP A 802 9.94 -9.97 52.60
N LYS A 803 8.62 -9.70 52.66
CA LYS A 803 8.00 -8.83 53.69
C LYS A 803 8.18 -9.34 55.13
N SER A 804 8.75 -10.54 55.34
CA SER A 804 8.88 -11.22 56.63
C SER A 804 10.25 -11.02 57.32
N ARG A 805 11.26 -10.46 56.65
CA ARG A 805 12.61 -10.26 57.20
C ARG A 805 13.06 -8.80 57.08
N SER A 806 12.73 -7.99 58.08
CA SER A 806 12.99 -6.53 58.09
C SER A 806 14.45 -6.12 58.32
N SER A 807 15.37 -7.06 58.56
CA SER A 807 16.76 -6.75 58.95
C SER A 807 17.83 -7.25 57.99
N GLU A 808 17.49 -7.89 56.88
CA GLU A 808 18.46 -8.43 55.91
C GLU A 808 18.73 -7.42 54.78
N LEU A 809 20.01 -7.25 54.45
CA LEU A 809 20.49 -6.38 53.38
C LEU A 809 19.97 -6.93 52.04
N HIS A 810 19.05 -6.23 51.36
CA HIS A 810 18.48 -6.69 50.07
C HIS A 810 19.08 -5.93 48.89
N LEU A 811 19.81 -6.64 48.01
CA LEU A 811 20.52 -6.03 46.88
C LEU A 811 19.61 -5.21 45.95
N ARG A 812 18.42 -5.73 45.59
CA ARG A 812 17.43 -4.99 44.78
C ARG A 812 17.09 -3.63 45.38
N SER A 813 16.81 -3.59 46.68
CA SER A 813 16.44 -2.35 47.37
C SER A 813 17.57 -1.33 47.40
N ILE A 814 18.81 -1.80 47.49
CA ILE A 814 20.01 -0.95 47.48
C ILE A 814 20.19 -0.38 46.08
N VAL A 815 20.07 -1.21 45.03
CA VAL A 815 20.18 -0.74 43.65
C VAL A 815 19.08 0.27 43.33
N GLU A 816 17.81 0.00 43.65
CA GLU A 816 16.69 0.92 43.41
C GLU A 816 16.84 2.24 44.18
N THR A 817 17.25 2.20 45.45
CA THR A 817 17.41 3.40 46.28
C THR A 817 18.59 4.24 45.79
N ASN A 818 19.73 3.62 45.53
CA ASN A 818 20.93 4.33 45.09
C ASN A 818 20.82 4.81 43.64
N LEU A 819 20.08 4.11 42.77
CA LEU A 819 19.77 4.62 41.43
C LEU A 819 19.03 5.97 41.51
N LYS A 820 18.01 6.07 42.38
CA LYS A 820 17.30 7.34 42.62
C LYS A 820 18.23 8.41 43.19
N THR A 821 19.10 8.05 44.13
CA THR A 821 20.09 8.97 44.71
C THR A 821 21.10 9.46 43.67
N LEU A 822 21.57 8.58 42.78
CA LEU A 822 22.51 8.91 41.72
C LEU A 822 21.89 9.83 40.69
N ILE A 823 20.66 9.54 40.24
CA ILE A 823 19.91 10.41 39.32
C ILE A 823 19.71 11.81 39.93
N ASN A 824 19.53 11.92 41.25
CA ASN A 824 19.39 13.23 41.91
C ASN A 824 20.72 13.97 42.09
N LYS A 825 21.82 13.28 42.39
CA LYS A 825 23.12 13.89 42.69
C LYS A 825 23.94 14.21 41.44
N ILE A 826 23.93 13.31 40.45
CA ILE A 826 24.77 13.39 39.26
C ILE A 826 23.93 14.01 38.14
N LYS A 827 24.16 15.29 37.87
CA LYS A 827 23.71 15.92 36.63
C LYS A 827 24.81 15.73 35.60
N VAL A 828 24.59 14.86 34.64
CA VAL A 828 25.53 14.64 33.53
C VAL A 828 25.49 15.89 32.64
N SER A 829 26.31 16.89 32.96
CA SER A 829 26.21 18.23 32.35
C SER A 829 27.01 18.40 31.06
N ASP A 830 27.92 17.48 30.71
CA ASP A 830 28.93 17.73 29.66
C ASP A 830 28.85 16.84 28.41
N ASN A 831 27.84 15.97 28.26
CA ASN A 831 27.64 15.20 27.03
C ASN A 831 26.30 15.55 26.39
N ARG A 832 26.26 15.65 25.05
CA ARG A 832 25.06 16.02 24.24
C ARG A 832 23.85 15.07 24.39
N ARG A 833 23.88 14.10 25.30
CA ARG A 833 22.84 13.10 25.55
C ARG A 833 22.01 13.49 26.77
N PHE A 834 20.71 13.19 26.73
CA PHE A 834 19.78 13.40 27.84
C PHE A 834 19.55 14.85 28.25
N THR A 835 19.75 15.80 27.33
CA THR A 835 19.49 17.22 27.57
C THR A 835 18.01 17.58 27.44
N ASP A 836 17.32 16.98 26.46
CA ASP A 836 15.89 17.15 26.23
C ASP A 836 15.28 15.82 25.80
N TRP A 837 14.42 15.25 26.64
CA TRP A 837 13.78 13.95 26.36
C TRP A 837 12.89 14.01 25.13
N ARG A 838 12.34 15.19 24.81
CA ARG A 838 11.45 15.41 23.67
C ARG A 838 12.26 15.31 22.38
N LEU A 839 13.44 15.92 22.35
CA LEU A 839 14.36 15.86 21.22
C LEU A 839 14.89 14.44 21.02
N ASP A 840 15.28 13.75 22.09
CA ASP A 840 15.79 12.38 22.02
C ASP A 840 14.73 11.40 21.49
N LEU A 841 13.46 11.55 21.91
CA LEU A 841 12.35 10.72 21.42
C LEU A 841 12.14 10.87 19.91
N LEU A 842 12.32 12.10 19.38
CA LEU A 842 12.17 12.41 17.96
C LEU A 842 13.42 12.13 17.11
N THR A 843 14.60 11.96 17.70
CA THR A 843 15.87 11.80 16.96
C THR A 843 16.49 10.41 17.08
N ASN A 844 16.17 9.64 18.13
CA ASN A 844 16.74 8.32 18.34
C ASN A 844 16.17 7.27 17.38
N GLY A 845 16.95 6.89 16.38
CA GLY A 845 16.54 5.92 15.35
C GLY A 845 16.11 4.56 15.88
N LYS A 846 16.66 4.07 17.01
CA LYS A 846 16.22 2.80 17.62
C LYS A 846 14.81 2.91 18.20
N THR A 847 14.54 4.01 18.91
CA THR A 847 13.21 4.30 19.47
C THR A 847 12.19 4.49 18.36
N ILE A 848 12.53 5.24 17.32
CA ILE A 848 11.65 5.49 16.16
C ILE A 848 11.33 4.18 15.43
N ALA A 849 12.32 3.32 15.19
CA ALA A 849 12.11 2.06 14.47
C ALA A 849 11.38 1.00 15.31
N GLY A 850 11.61 0.95 16.63
CA GLY A 850 11.08 -0.10 17.50
C GLY A 850 9.70 0.18 18.09
N SER A 851 9.25 1.44 18.15
CA SER A 851 8.07 1.82 18.92
C SER A 851 6.80 1.87 18.07
N ARG A 852 5.76 1.15 18.47
CA ARG A 852 4.48 1.07 17.74
C ARG A 852 3.54 2.22 18.07
N SER A 853 3.64 2.76 19.29
CA SER A 853 2.88 3.92 19.75
C SER A 853 3.80 5.01 20.28
N PHE A 854 3.25 6.20 20.50
CA PHE A 854 3.95 7.27 21.21
C PHE A 854 4.34 6.85 22.64
N TYR A 855 3.43 6.17 23.35
CA TYR A 855 3.69 5.73 24.73
C TYR A 855 4.84 4.71 24.80
N ASP A 856 4.93 3.78 23.84
CA ASP A 856 6.05 2.85 23.75
C ASP A 856 7.37 3.60 23.54
N ALA A 857 7.37 4.62 22.67
CA ALA A 857 8.54 5.45 22.41
C ALA A 857 8.97 6.24 23.65
N PHE A 858 7.99 6.78 24.36
CA PHE A 858 8.21 7.50 25.61
C PHE A 858 8.80 6.60 26.69
N GLN A 859 8.24 5.40 26.90
CA GLN A 859 8.77 4.40 27.83
C GLN A 859 10.16 3.92 27.44
N ALA A 860 10.44 3.71 26.15
CA ALA A 860 11.76 3.34 25.67
C ALA A 860 12.80 4.46 25.91
N THR A 861 12.40 5.72 25.76
CA THR A 861 13.24 6.90 26.03
C THR A 861 13.58 6.99 27.52
N ILE A 862 12.58 6.86 28.39
CA ILE A 862 12.77 6.79 29.85
C ILE A 862 13.65 5.60 30.23
N SER A 863 13.42 4.43 29.63
CA SER A 863 14.19 3.22 29.90
C SER A 863 15.66 3.40 29.50
N THR A 864 15.95 4.08 28.39
CA THR A 864 17.33 4.34 27.92
C THR A 864 18.07 5.27 28.89
N PHE A 865 17.38 6.28 29.43
CA PHE A 865 17.93 7.13 30.49
C PHE A 865 18.26 6.31 31.74
N HIS A 866 17.31 5.53 32.24
CA HIS A 866 17.54 4.66 33.40
C HIS A 866 18.66 3.64 33.16
N GLU A 867 18.73 3.05 31.96
CA GLU A 867 19.76 2.08 31.57
C GLU A 867 21.16 2.66 31.74
N SER A 868 21.36 3.95 31.43
CA SER A 868 22.67 4.60 31.49
C SER A 868 23.15 4.76 32.93
N TYR A 869 22.28 5.23 33.83
CA TYR A 869 22.60 5.33 35.27
C TYR A 869 22.67 3.97 35.96
N LEU A 870 21.83 3.03 35.54
CA LEU A 870 21.87 1.66 36.04
C LEU A 870 23.16 0.96 35.63
N PHE A 871 23.59 1.16 34.38
CA PHE A 871 24.86 0.64 33.88
C PHE A 871 26.04 1.22 34.67
N LEU A 872 26.04 2.52 34.96
CA LEU A 872 27.04 3.16 35.81
C LEU A 872 27.10 2.52 37.22
N LEU A 873 25.94 2.32 37.85
CA LEU A 873 25.84 1.72 39.18
C LEU A 873 26.26 0.25 39.21
N VAL A 874 25.77 -0.56 38.26
CA VAL A 874 26.11 -1.99 38.18
C VAL A 874 27.57 -2.17 37.80
N ALA A 875 28.13 -1.33 36.92
CA ALA A 875 29.55 -1.34 36.60
C ALA A 875 30.41 -1.04 37.83
N HIS A 876 30.04 -0.06 38.64
CA HIS A 876 30.72 0.24 39.90
C HIS A 876 30.66 -0.93 40.88
N LEU A 877 29.48 -1.53 41.04
CA LEU A 877 29.28 -2.71 41.88
C LEU A 877 30.18 -3.88 41.43
N GLU A 878 30.32 -4.07 40.12
CA GLU A 878 31.06 -5.17 39.53
C GLU A 878 32.59 -4.94 39.56
N GLN A 879 33.07 -3.74 39.20
CA GLN A 879 34.50 -3.38 39.23
C GLN A 879 35.12 -3.51 40.62
N HIS A 880 34.32 -3.26 41.67
CA HIS A 880 34.76 -3.31 43.05
C HIS A 880 34.30 -4.56 43.81
N ASN A 881 33.83 -5.60 43.11
CA ASN A 881 33.46 -6.89 43.70
C ASN A 881 32.34 -6.82 44.76
N PHE A 882 31.43 -5.85 44.69
CA PHE A 882 30.35 -5.71 45.66
C PHE A 882 29.28 -6.82 45.52
N ILE A 883 29.03 -7.30 44.30
CA ILE A 883 28.01 -8.32 44.02
C ILE A 883 28.43 -9.69 44.57
N ASP A 884 29.66 -10.12 44.31
CA ASP A 884 30.16 -11.40 44.81
C ASP A 884 30.38 -11.37 46.33
N ALA A 885 30.84 -10.24 46.89
CA ALA A 885 30.92 -10.05 48.34
C ALA A 885 29.54 -10.16 48.99
N TYR A 886 28.50 -9.58 48.39
CA TYR A 886 27.12 -9.73 48.88
C TYR A 886 26.64 -11.19 48.84
N ASN A 887 26.94 -11.90 47.74
CA ASN A 887 26.63 -13.32 47.60
C ASN A 887 27.35 -14.18 48.66
N PHE A 888 28.55 -13.79 49.08
CA PHE A 888 29.24 -14.45 50.18
C PHE A 888 28.58 -14.15 51.53
N ILE A 889 28.39 -12.86 51.86
CA ILE A 889 27.81 -12.40 53.13
C ILE A 889 26.43 -13.02 53.38
N SER A 890 25.59 -13.09 52.36
CA SER A 890 24.24 -13.69 52.45
C SER A 890 24.23 -15.19 52.75
N ASN A 891 25.34 -15.89 52.53
CA ASN A 891 25.49 -17.33 52.79
C ASN A 891 26.24 -17.64 54.10
N VAL A 892 26.66 -16.64 54.86
CA VAL A 892 27.33 -16.82 56.16
C VAL A 892 26.30 -17.31 57.20
N SER A 893 26.60 -18.43 57.87
CA SER A 893 25.67 -19.05 58.83
C SER A 893 25.58 -18.31 60.17
N ASP A 894 26.62 -17.58 60.56
CA ASP A 894 26.65 -16.80 61.81
C ASP A 894 26.08 -15.39 61.60
N LYS A 895 24.97 -15.11 62.30
CA LYS A 895 24.25 -13.83 62.21
C LYS A 895 25.01 -12.63 62.76
N ASN A 896 25.95 -12.82 63.69
CA ASN A 896 26.72 -11.70 64.25
C ASN A 896 27.80 -11.28 63.27
N ILE A 897 28.58 -12.25 62.75
CA ILE A 897 29.58 -12.04 61.70
C ILE A 897 28.93 -11.44 60.46
N GLN A 898 27.75 -11.95 60.06
CA GLN A 898 26.99 -11.42 58.95
C GLN A 898 26.65 -9.92 59.13
N LYS A 899 26.18 -9.49 60.31
CA LYS A 899 25.83 -8.08 60.57
C LYS A 899 27.04 -7.15 60.49
N ASP A 900 28.18 -7.56 61.02
CA ASP A 900 29.39 -6.76 60.99
C ASP A 900 29.95 -6.66 59.56
N LEU A 901 29.90 -7.74 58.77
CA LEU A 901 30.21 -7.72 57.34
C LEU A 901 29.23 -6.87 56.53
N GLU A 902 27.93 -6.91 56.84
CA GLU A 902 26.91 -6.07 56.20
C GLU A 902 27.14 -4.57 56.48
N LYS A 903 27.56 -4.23 57.71
CA LYS A 903 27.91 -2.86 58.11
C LYS A 903 29.16 -2.38 57.37
N MET A 904 30.20 -3.22 57.29
CA MET A 904 31.41 -2.93 56.52
C MET A 904 31.08 -2.75 55.02
N TRP A 905 30.29 -3.66 54.44
CA TRP A 905 29.87 -3.58 53.04
C TRP A 905 29.15 -2.26 52.74
N LYS A 906 28.20 -1.85 53.60
CA LYS A 906 27.50 -0.56 53.49
C LYS A 906 28.45 0.63 53.55
N ASN A 907 29.33 0.66 54.54
CA ASN A 907 30.31 1.75 54.69
C ASN A 907 31.24 1.87 53.47
N CYS A 908 31.76 0.74 52.97
CA CYS A 908 32.60 0.72 51.77
C CYS A 908 31.84 1.13 50.50
N PHE A 909 30.57 0.74 50.40
CA PHE A 909 29.72 1.10 49.28
C PHE A 909 29.39 2.60 49.29
N GLU A 910 28.96 3.15 50.42
CA GLU A 910 28.62 4.58 50.56
C GLU A 910 29.83 5.49 50.31
N THR A 911 31.01 5.14 50.86
CA THR A 911 32.25 5.91 50.65
C THR A 911 32.76 5.87 49.21
N THR A 912 32.49 4.80 48.47
CA THR A 912 32.90 4.72 47.06
C THR A 912 31.91 5.32 46.09
N LEU A 913 30.64 5.36 46.45
CA LEU A 913 29.59 5.95 45.61
C LEU A 913 29.86 7.44 45.34
N GLU A 914 30.55 8.13 46.26
CA GLU A 914 30.95 9.54 46.11
C GLU A 914 31.99 9.77 45.01
N ASN A 915 32.78 8.74 44.65
CA ASN A 915 33.88 8.81 43.68
C ASN A 915 33.63 7.94 42.43
N ILE A 916 32.36 7.71 42.06
CA ILE A 916 32.00 6.92 40.89
C ILE A 916 32.63 7.47 39.61
N ASP A 917 33.21 6.59 38.79
CA ASP A 917 33.78 6.93 37.48
C ASP A 917 32.67 7.24 36.46
N LEU A 918 32.37 8.53 36.30
CA LEU A 918 31.37 9.03 35.37
C LEU A 918 31.72 8.74 33.89
N THR A 919 32.98 8.43 33.55
CA THR A 919 33.39 8.13 32.16
C THR A 919 32.80 6.82 31.63
N ILE A 920 32.22 6.01 32.51
CA ILE A 920 31.60 4.72 32.19
C ILE A 920 30.24 4.92 31.50
N ILE A 921 29.52 6.01 31.79
CA ILE A 921 28.11 6.18 31.42
C ILE A 921 27.86 6.10 29.91
N ASP A 922 28.84 6.49 29.08
CA ASP A 922 28.74 6.50 27.62
C ASP A 922 29.40 5.30 26.93
N ARG A 923 29.94 4.34 27.68
CA ARG A 923 30.58 3.17 27.09
C ARG A 923 29.53 2.13 26.68
N ASP A 924 29.68 1.60 25.47
CA ASP A 924 28.82 0.49 25.01
C ASP A 924 29.18 -0.84 25.70
N MET A 925 30.47 -1.03 26.02
CA MET A 925 31.02 -2.23 26.65
C MET A 925 32.10 -1.84 27.67
N ILE A 926 32.23 -2.61 28.75
CA ILE A 926 33.31 -2.46 29.72
C ILE A 926 34.08 -3.77 29.82
N GLU A 927 35.40 -3.69 29.74
CA GLU A 927 36.29 -4.82 30.00
C GLU A 927 36.59 -4.89 31.50
N ILE A 928 36.24 -6.00 32.13
CA ILE A 928 36.46 -6.24 33.56
C ILE A 928 37.40 -7.43 33.71
N GLN A 929 38.52 -7.22 34.42
CA GLN A 929 39.41 -8.31 34.77
C GLN A 929 38.83 -9.09 35.95
N LEU A 930 38.32 -10.28 35.69
CA LEU A 930 37.60 -11.06 36.71
C LEU A 930 38.56 -11.87 37.58
N VAL A 931 38.32 -11.88 38.89
CA VAL A 931 38.94 -12.80 39.85
C VAL A 931 37.81 -13.53 40.56
N PHE A 932 37.78 -14.85 40.46
CA PHE A 932 36.74 -15.64 41.09
C PHE A 932 36.97 -15.75 42.60
N ASP A 933 35.87 -15.94 43.33
CA ASP A 933 35.86 -16.33 44.76
C ASP A 933 36.39 -15.27 45.75
N LEU A 934 36.32 -13.99 45.39
CA LEU A 934 36.56 -12.88 46.31
C LEU A 934 35.37 -12.68 47.26
N ARG A 935 35.63 -12.59 48.56
CA ARG A 935 34.64 -12.59 49.66
C ARG A 935 34.32 -11.19 50.19
N LEU A 936 35.27 -10.26 50.12
CA LEU A 936 35.17 -8.89 50.61
C LEU A 936 35.07 -7.89 49.44
N PRO A 937 34.38 -6.75 49.63
CA PRO A 937 34.33 -5.70 48.63
C PRO A 937 35.70 -5.03 48.50
N ARG A 938 36.04 -4.51 47.31
CA ARG A 938 37.29 -3.75 47.04
C ARG A 938 38.61 -4.47 47.37
N ALA A 939 38.61 -5.81 47.46
CA ALA A 939 39.79 -6.59 47.82
C ALA A 939 41.02 -6.30 46.93
N ALA A 940 40.83 -6.01 45.65
CA ALA A 940 41.91 -5.65 44.72
C ALA A 940 42.65 -4.35 45.12
N ILE A 941 41.92 -3.32 45.56
CA ILE A 941 42.52 -2.04 45.99
C ILE A 941 43.24 -2.24 47.32
N GLU A 942 42.66 -3.04 48.20
CA GLU A 942 43.31 -3.39 49.46
C GLU A 942 44.61 -4.19 49.23
N HIS A 943 44.64 -5.06 48.23
CA HIS A 943 45.84 -5.79 47.82
C HIS A 943 46.94 -4.86 47.31
N GLU A 944 46.60 -3.86 46.51
CA GLU A 944 47.53 -2.82 46.07
C GLU A 944 48.05 -1.95 47.23
N ASN A 945 47.19 -1.63 48.21
CA ASN A 945 47.61 -0.94 49.43
C ASN A 945 48.63 -1.77 50.21
N ILE A 946 48.37 -3.07 50.39
CA ILE A 946 49.31 -4.01 51.03
C ILE A 946 50.61 -4.09 50.24
N ARG A 947 50.55 -4.17 48.91
CA ARG A 947 51.75 -4.18 48.05
C ARG A 947 52.57 -2.90 48.21
N THR A 948 51.92 -1.75 48.25
CA THR A 948 52.58 -0.45 48.48
C THR A 948 53.22 -0.39 49.87
N ILE A 949 52.58 -0.96 50.89
CA ILE A 949 53.16 -1.08 52.23
C ILE A 949 54.38 -2.00 52.18
N ARG A 950 54.32 -3.15 51.50
CA ARG A 950 55.46 -4.06 51.31
C ARG A 950 56.64 -3.40 50.60
N ASP A 951 56.39 -2.69 49.50
CA ASP A 951 57.45 -1.96 48.77
C ASP A 951 58.12 -0.91 49.67
N LYS A 952 57.34 -0.22 50.52
CA LYS A 952 57.89 0.71 51.53
C LYS A 952 58.70 0.00 52.62
N LEU A 953 58.28 -1.19 53.04
CA LEU A 953 59.01 -2.00 54.02
C LEU A 953 60.35 -2.49 53.44
N LEU A 954 60.37 -2.96 52.19
CA LEU A 954 61.59 -3.36 51.47
C LEU A 954 62.55 -2.17 51.29
N GLN A 955 62.05 -0.98 50.96
CA GLN A 955 62.86 0.24 50.87
C GLN A 955 63.43 0.69 52.23
N LEU A 956 62.77 0.38 53.34
CA LEU A 956 63.27 0.66 54.69
C LEU A 956 64.34 -0.36 55.10
N GLU A 957 64.18 -1.64 54.73
CA GLU A 957 65.18 -2.70 54.94
C GLU A 957 66.47 -2.51 54.11
N GLU A 958 66.38 -1.90 52.92
CA GLU A 958 67.58 -1.56 52.12
C GLU A 958 68.37 -0.36 52.65
N ASN A 959 67.74 0.54 53.41
CA ASN A 959 68.36 1.78 53.89
C ASN A 959 68.95 1.66 55.31
N ASP A 960 68.35 0.87 56.19
CA ASP A 960 68.85 0.58 57.52
C ASP A 960 69.33 -0.88 57.59
N ASN A 961 70.62 -1.13 57.83
CA ASN A 961 71.21 -2.47 58.05
C ASN A 961 70.72 -3.12 59.38
N GLU A 962 69.42 -3.08 59.68
CA GLU A 962 68.77 -3.78 60.79
C GLU A 962 67.73 -4.77 60.25
N SER A 963 67.92 -6.04 60.60
CA SER A 963 67.24 -7.19 60.01
C SER A 963 65.80 -7.44 60.49
N PHE A 964 65.06 -6.43 60.98
CA PHE A 964 63.70 -6.66 61.50
C PHE A 964 62.85 -5.38 61.55
N VAL A 965 61.93 -5.22 60.59
CA VAL A 965 60.89 -4.17 60.69
C VAL A 965 59.77 -4.62 61.65
N PRO A 966 59.33 -3.79 62.61
CA PRO A 966 58.27 -4.18 63.54
C PRO A 966 56.91 -4.38 62.83
N LEU A 967 56.29 -5.55 63.02
CA LEU A 967 54.91 -5.87 62.59
C LEU A 967 53.90 -4.76 62.97
N ASN A 968 54.11 -4.12 64.12
CA ASN A 968 53.29 -3.00 64.59
C ASN A 968 53.29 -1.80 63.64
N PHE A 969 54.41 -1.51 62.97
CA PHE A 969 54.48 -0.43 61.98
C PHE A 969 53.64 -0.77 60.73
N ALA A 970 53.70 -2.01 60.25
CA ALA A 970 52.90 -2.46 59.12
C ALA A 970 51.40 -2.45 59.43
N ILE A 971 51.01 -2.89 60.63
CA ILE A 971 49.61 -2.87 61.10
C ILE A 971 49.12 -1.42 61.26
N ASP A 972 49.92 -0.52 61.83
CA ASP A 972 49.54 0.89 61.99
C ASP A 972 49.42 1.62 60.64
N GLN A 973 50.27 1.30 59.66
CA GLN A 973 50.13 1.80 58.29
C GLN A 973 48.87 1.24 57.61
N LEU A 974 48.58 -0.04 57.80
CA LEU A 974 47.36 -0.67 57.26
C LEU A 974 46.10 -0.05 57.87
N LYS A 975 46.05 0.19 59.19
CA LYS A 975 44.92 0.89 59.84
C LYS A 975 44.67 2.28 59.26
N ARG A 976 45.72 2.97 58.80
CA ARG A 976 45.62 4.32 58.20
C ARG A 976 45.24 4.31 56.72
N THR A 977 45.59 3.25 55.99
CA THR A 977 45.47 3.20 54.53
C THR A 977 44.40 2.23 54.02
N SER A 978 43.91 1.33 54.90
CA SER A 978 42.95 0.30 54.53
C SER A 978 41.61 0.88 54.09
N VAL A 979 41.04 0.24 53.07
CA VAL A 979 39.73 0.54 52.51
C VAL A 979 38.58 0.21 53.48
N TYR A 980 38.84 -0.64 54.48
CA TYR A 980 37.83 -1.09 55.44
C TYR A 980 37.76 -0.23 56.72
N GLY A 981 38.72 0.67 56.91
CA GLY A 981 38.83 1.54 58.10
C GLY A 981 39.48 0.84 59.30
N ALA A 982 40.00 1.65 60.23
CA ALA A 982 40.79 1.17 61.37
C ALA A 982 40.02 0.18 62.27
N ASP A 983 38.74 0.45 62.55
CA ASP A 983 37.91 -0.39 63.42
C ASP A 983 37.73 -1.81 62.86
N PHE A 984 37.57 -1.95 61.53
CA PHE A 984 37.40 -3.25 60.90
C PHE A 984 38.73 -4.01 60.78
N ILE A 985 39.83 -3.30 60.53
CA ILE A 985 41.17 -3.89 60.58
C ILE A 985 41.49 -4.43 61.99
N GLU A 986 41.07 -3.73 63.05
CA GLU A 986 41.20 -4.24 64.42
C GLU A 986 40.38 -5.51 64.64
N LEU A 987 39.13 -5.55 64.14
CA LEU A 987 38.28 -6.75 64.17
C LEU A 987 38.92 -7.93 63.43
N ILE A 988 39.54 -7.69 62.26
CA ILE A 988 40.25 -8.71 61.48
C ILE A 988 41.38 -9.37 62.29
N PHE A 989 42.15 -8.61 63.06
CA PHE A 989 43.27 -9.17 63.83
C PHE A 989 42.87 -9.76 65.19
N VAL A 990 41.61 -9.56 65.62
CA VAL A 990 41.07 -10.12 66.87
C VAL A 990 40.28 -11.41 66.64
N ASP A 991 39.53 -11.50 65.54
CA ASP A 991 38.68 -12.65 65.21
C ASP A 991 39.21 -13.42 64.00
N ARG A 992 39.48 -14.71 64.22
CA ARG A 992 40.04 -15.63 63.22
C ARG A 992 39.19 -15.75 61.95
N HIS A 993 37.86 -15.64 62.04
CA HIS A 993 36.99 -15.79 60.86
C HIS A 993 37.17 -14.64 59.87
N PHE A 994 37.23 -13.39 60.38
CA PHE A 994 37.46 -12.21 59.55
C PHE A 994 38.87 -12.21 58.96
N PHE A 995 39.87 -12.66 59.73
CA PHE A 995 41.23 -12.89 59.25
C PHE A 995 41.31 -13.88 58.10
N GLU A 996 40.63 -15.03 58.22
CA GLU A 996 40.60 -16.04 57.17
C GLU A 996 39.89 -15.54 55.91
N PHE A 997 38.82 -14.73 56.04
CA PHE A 997 38.15 -14.10 54.88
C PHE A 997 39.04 -13.07 54.20
N TYR A 998 39.75 -12.25 54.97
CA TYR A 998 40.67 -11.23 54.45
C TYR A 998 41.85 -11.88 53.71
N ILE A 999 42.53 -12.85 54.33
CA ILE A 999 43.67 -13.53 53.71
C ILE A 999 43.25 -14.34 52.49
N HIS A 1000 42.07 -14.98 52.51
CA HIS A 1000 41.58 -15.71 51.35
C HIS A 1000 41.57 -14.86 50.07
N ASP A 1001 41.07 -13.63 50.17
CA ASP A 1001 41.00 -12.72 49.03
C ASP A 1001 42.37 -12.26 48.58
N GLN A 1002 43.28 -12.03 49.53
CA GLN A 1002 44.66 -11.66 49.21
C GLN A 1002 45.42 -12.80 48.52
N ILE A 1003 45.21 -14.05 48.94
CA ILE A 1003 45.72 -15.25 48.27
C ILE A 1003 45.14 -15.36 46.86
N ALA A 1004 43.82 -15.18 46.70
CA ALA A 1004 43.16 -15.26 45.41
C ALA A 1004 43.72 -14.25 44.40
N LEU A 1005 43.99 -13.02 44.85
CA LEU A 1005 44.60 -11.98 44.03
C LEU A 1005 46.07 -12.26 43.71
N HIS A 1006 46.84 -12.75 44.69
CA HIS A 1006 48.25 -13.09 44.51
C HIS A 1006 48.45 -14.28 43.54
N LEU A 1007 47.64 -15.33 43.65
CA LEU A 1007 47.63 -16.47 42.73
C LEU A 1007 47.32 -16.03 41.30
N LYS A 1008 46.45 -15.03 41.14
CA LYS A 1008 46.18 -14.43 39.83
C LYS A 1008 47.38 -13.64 39.29
N GLU A 1009 48.01 -12.78 40.10
CA GLU A 1009 49.19 -12.00 39.67
C GLU A 1009 50.33 -12.92 39.20
N THR A 1010 50.51 -14.06 39.87
CA THR A 1010 51.56 -15.05 39.59
C THR A 1010 51.16 -16.10 38.54
N ASN A 1011 49.92 -16.08 38.04
CA ASN A 1011 49.33 -17.07 37.13
C ASN A 1011 49.42 -18.53 37.65
N ILE A 1012 49.21 -18.75 38.96
CA ILE A 1012 49.26 -20.07 39.60
C ILE A 1012 47.84 -20.64 39.78
N HIS A 1013 47.62 -21.89 39.34
CA HIS A 1013 46.32 -22.58 39.41
C HIS A 1013 46.14 -23.43 40.66
N LEU A 1014 45.92 -22.78 41.81
CA LEU A 1014 45.49 -23.44 43.04
C LEU A 1014 44.20 -22.82 43.56
N SER A 1015 43.40 -23.60 44.30
CA SER A 1015 42.25 -23.03 45.01
C SER A 1015 42.77 -22.13 46.15
N PRO A 1016 42.30 -20.87 46.27
CA PRO A 1016 42.71 -20.00 47.37
C PRO A 1016 42.42 -20.62 48.74
N LYS A 1017 41.31 -21.37 48.84
CA LYS A 1017 40.98 -22.15 50.02
C LYS A 1017 41.99 -23.27 50.30
N PHE A 1018 42.46 -23.99 49.29
CA PHE A 1018 43.48 -25.02 49.47
C PHE A 1018 44.81 -24.44 49.99
N VAL A 1019 45.22 -23.29 49.44
CA VAL A 1019 46.43 -22.59 49.89
C VAL A 1019 46.25 -22.04 51.30
N LEU A 1020 45.08 -21.45 51.60
CA LEU A 1020 44.74 -21.00 52.94
C LEU A 1020 44.75 -22.17 53.95
N ASP A 1021 44.13 -23.29 53.61
CA ASP A 1021 44.10 -24.49 54.45
C ASP A 1021 45.52 -25.02 54.69
N LEU A 1022 46.40 -24.98 53.68
CA LEU A 1022 47.80 -25.39 53.80
C LEU A 1022 48.60 -24.44 54.73
N LEU A 1023 48.41 -23.13 54.60
CA LEU A 1023 49.06 -22.11 55.44
C LEU A 1023 48.53 -22.14 56.89
N VAL A 1024 47.25 -22.42 57.08
CA VAL A 1024 46.56 -22.41 58.39
C VAL A 1024 46.59 -23.80 59.06
N SER A 1025 47.01 -24.86 58.36
CA SER A 1025 47.06 -26.25 58.87
C SER A 1025 48.04 -26.48 60.02
N ASN A 1026 48.91 -25.51 60.35
CA ASN A 1026 49.75 -25.55 61.54
C ASN A 1026 49.04 -24.86 62.72
N PRO A 1027 48.45 -25.62 63.68
CA PRO A 1027 47.63 -25.05 64.76
C PRO A 1027 48.41 -24.23 65.81
N THR A 1028 49.73 -24.09 65.66
CA THR A 1028 50.63 -23.40 66.59
C THR A 1028 50.89 -21.93 66.26
N TYR A 1029 50.51 -21.44 65.07
CA TYR A 1029 50.69 -20.03 64.72
C TYR A 1029 49.57 -19.14 65.26
N THR A 1030 49.93 -18.07 65.98
CA THR A 1030 48.97 -17.02 66.38
C THR A 1030 48.57 -16.15 65.17
N ILE A 1031 47.43 -15.45 65.24
CA ILE A 1031 47.00 -14.51 64.18
C ILE A 1031 48.10 -13.49 63.85
N GLU A 1032 48.84 -13.03 64.86
CA GLU A 1032 49.99 -12.13 64.72
C GLU A 1032 51.14 -12.76 63.91
N GLN A 1033 51.46 -14.04 64.10
CA GLN A 1033 52.51 -14.73 63.35
C GLN A 1033 52.11 -14.98 61.89
N ASN A 1034 50.84 -15.32 61.63
CA ASN A 1034 50.32 -15.44 60.27
C ASN A 1034 50.27 -14.07 59.56
N ALA A 1035 49.94 -13.01 60.29
CA ALA A 1035 49.98 -11.64 59.77
C ALA A 1035 51.42 -11.21 59.44
N GLN A 1036 52.39 -11.64 60.23
CA GLN A 1036 53.82 -11.35 60.00
C GLN A 1036 54.37 -12.04 58.75
N LEU A 1037 54.03 -13.31 58.55
CA LEU A 1037 54.34 -14.05 57.32
C LEU A 1037 53.76 -13.35 56.08
N PHE A 1038 52.51 -12.89 56.19
CA PHE A 1038 51.80 -12.27 55.08
C PHE A 1038 52.24 -10.82 54.79
N LEU A 1039 52.49 -9.98 55.80
CA LEU A 1039 52.79 -8.55 55.63
C LEU A 1039 54.29 -8.25 55.52
N ALA A 1040 55.17 -9.00 56.20
CA ALA A 1040 56.59 -8.69 56.32
C ALA A 1040 57.52 -9.73 55.66
N GLN A 1041 57.18 -11.03 55.66
CA GLN A 1041 58.03 -12.11 55.12
C GLN A 1041 57.51 -12.68 53.80
N HIS A 1042 57.14 -11.82 52.85
CA HIS A 1042 56.49 -12.21 51.60
C HIS A 1042 57.29 -13.22 50.76
N ALA A 1043 58.63 -13.23 50.85
CA ALA A 1043 59.48 -14.18 50.13
C ALA A 1043 59.35 -15.63 50.60
N GLU A 1044 58.89 -15.87 51.83
CA GLU A 1044 58.55 -17.21 52.35
C GLU A 1044 57.10 -17.60 52.02
N PHE A 1045 56.29 -16.62 51.59
CA PHE A 1045 54.87 -16.78 51.23
C PHE A 1045 54.66 -17.05 49.74
N THR A 1046 55.49 -16.46 48.86
CA THR A 1046 55.60 -16.76 47.41
C THR A 1046 56.30 -18.07 47.14
#